data_AF-A0A6P3V7J0-F1
#
_entry.id   AF-A0A6P3V7J0-F1
#
_cell.length_a   1.000
_cell.length_b   1.000
_cell.length_c   1.000
_cell.angle_alpha   90.00
_cell.angle_beta   90.00
_cell.angle_gamma   90.00
#
_symmetry.space_group_name_H-M   'P 1'
#
loop_
_entity.id
_entity.type
_entity.pdbx_description
1 polymer ?
#
loop_
_entity_poly.entity_id
_entity_poly.type
_entity_poly.pdbx_seq_one_letter_code
_entity_poly.pdbx_strand_id
1 'polypeptide(L)'
;MQTSGINNKKFRITDSEYEKNVNLSIQWNLWLLKSIGLWPYSNSISRIRRYFYWFINITCYSLISFLFIPCVLYVFLEIEDTYGKLKQFGPLIFCAMAFAKYYSLIVHKADIRECLERIKWDWKNMTNREDREIMTVNASFGRKLVVVCTLFMYSGFVFYYIAIPISVGRVAAENESLTFIPLVFPFSRFMVDTRYSPTNEIVFSIQLVAGCLMHGITSAACSLAAAFAVHACGQMQVLMNWLKHLVDGRSDMSERVDGRIADIVCQHVRILKFLTLIENTIQQISFTEFLGCTLDICLVGYYVIMELKSNDVTSALTYMILLISITFNIFIFCYIGEIVTEECRKIGETSYMIEWYRLQGNKKLCCVLIIAMSNCTIKLTAGNIVNLTINTFADVVKTAVTFLNVQSRVIMSSIKVDQDYKKGVNLSIRSSRWILKLIGVWPNSRDASAVKKYFGVLLNAIYYALIMFLLLPGSLYVILEVEDVYNRIKLFGPLSFCVMALLKYYLLILHEEDIRECVERIEWDWKNITYPKDRELMMTNANFGRKLVIACTFFMYSGFIFFYIAVPMSVERIPIEGTNATFIPMVFPFSRFIIDTRYSPTNEIVFSIQFLAGALMHGITSAACSLAAIFAVHACGQMQVLMTWLNHLIDGRLDMHDCVDQRIAKIVSQHVRILKFLSLIERALQQVSYVEFLGCTLDICLLGYYIIMEWNSNHLTDVMTYSVLLVSLTFNIFIFCYIGELVADKSRKVGEMTYMIEWYRLYGKKKLCCVLIIAMSDSSRKLTAGNMVELSMSTFSDVVKTSVAFLNVLRTLT
;
A
#
# COMPACT_ATOMS: atom_id res chain seq x y z
N MET A 1 -30.46 88.46 40.97
CA MET A 1 -29.19 88.45 40.21
C MET A 1 -28.86 87.00 39.87
N GLN A 2 -28.37 86.76 38.66
CA GLN A 2 -28.57 85.56 37.83
C GLN A 2 -28.16 84.19 38.40
N THR A 3 -29.03 83.23 38.15
CA THR A 3 -28.87 81.77 38.19
C THR A 3 -27.85 81.27 37.17
N SER A 4 -26.81 80.55 37.60
CA SER A 4 -25.95 79.74 36.72
C SER A 4 -26.32 78.26 36.85
N GLY A 5 -27.16 77.80 35.93
CA GLY A 5 -27.45 76.39 35.73
C GLY A 5 -26.21 75.66 35.23
N ILE A 6 -25.76 74.68 36.00
CA ILE A 6 -24.75 73.71 35.58
C ILE A 6 -25.41 72.81 34.54
N ASN A 7 -25.10 73.08 33.28
CA ASN A 7 -25.53 72.30 32.12
C ASN A 7 -24.93 70.89 32.18
N ASN A 8 -25.78 69.91 32.47
CA ASN A 8 -25.50 68.48 32.40
C ASN A 8 -25.40 68.06 30.91
N LYS A 9 -24.25 68.31 30.27
CA LYS A 9 -24.00 67.89 28.87
C LYS A 9 -23.73 66.37 28.83
N LYS A 10 -24.78 65.59 28.64
CA LYS A 10 -24.70 64.18 28.20
C LYS A 10 -23.88 64.14 26.90
N PHE A 11 -22.68 63.55 26.94
CA PHE A 11 -21.80 63.42 25.78
C PHE A 11 -22.51 62.55 24.73
N ARG A 12 -23.03 63.17 23.66
CA ARG A 12 -23.63 62.43 22.53
C ARG A 12 -22.50 61.93 21.63
N ILE A 13 -22.48 60.62 21.38
CA ILE A 13 -21.57 59.96 20.43
C ILE A 13 -21.77 60.60 19.06
N THR A 14 -20.68 60.94 18.36
CA THR A 14 -20.78 61.38 16.97
C THR A 14 -21.14 60.17 16.10
N ASP A 15 -21.98 60.35 15.08
CA ASP A 15 -22.39 59.25 14.20
C ASP A 15 -21.19 58.52 13.57
N SER A 16 -20.08 59.23 13.31
CA SER A 16 -18.85 58.65 12.78
C SER A 16 -18.12 57.72 13.76
N GLU A 17 -18.13 58.01 15.06
CA GLU A 17 -17.48 57.19 16.08
C GLU A 17 -18.29 55.92 16.38
N TYR A 18 -19.62 56.04 16.39
CA TYR A 18 -20.54 54.90 16.45
C TYR A 18 -20.32 53.95 15.26
N GLU A 19 -20.31 54.48 14.04
CA GLU A 19 -20.14 53.68 12.83
C GLU A 19 -18.76 52.97 12.78
N LYS A 20 -17.71 53.66 13.23
CA LYS A 20 -16.36 53.08 13.38
C LYS A 20 -16.35 51.87 14.33
N ASN A 21 -17.00 51.99 15.49
CA ASN A 21 -16.99 50.94 16.53
C ASN A 21 -17.85 49.72 16.14
N VAL A 22 -19.01 49.97 15.50
CA VAL A 22 -19.81 48.89 14.92
C VAL A 22 -19.01 48.18 13.83
N ASN A 23 -18.40 48.91 12.90
CA ASN A 23 -17.56 48.31 11.86
C ASN A 23 -16.38 47.53 12.45
N LEU A 24 -15.76 48.01 13.53
CA LEU A 24 -14.70 47.28 14.23
C LEU A 24 -15.13 45.85 14.57
N SER A 25 -16.36 45.70 15.07
CA SER A 25 -16.93 44.46 15.59
C SER A 25 -17.49 43.52 14.50
N ILE A 26 -18.16 44.05 13.47
CA ILE A 26 -18.94 43.21 12.53
C ILE A 26 -18.49 43.24 11.06
N GLN A 27 -17.51 44.07 10.67
CA GLN A 27 -17.14 44.26 9.25
C GLN A 27 -16.71 42.97 8.55
N TRP A 28 -15.90 42.12 9.19
CA TRP A 28 -15.48 40.85 8.60
C TRP A 28 -16.64 39.87 8.40
N ASN A 29 -17.52 39.76 9.40
CA ASN A 29 -18.76 39.00 9.28
C ASN A 29 -19.63 39.50 8.13
N LEU A 30 -19.68 40.82 7.94
CA LEU A 30 -20.41 41.44 6.85
C LEU A 30 -19.85 41.05 5.48
N TRP A 31 -18.53 41.06 5.32
CA TRP A 31 -17.91 40.65 4.05
C TRP A 31 -18.15 39.18 3.73
N LEU A 32 -17.93 38.28 4.71
CA LEU A 32 -18.09 36.84 4.53
C LEU A 32 -19.55 36.41 4.32
N LEU A 33 -20.49 36.91 5.11
CA LEU A 33 -21.90 36.52 4.97
C LEU A 33 -22.57 37.15 3.76
N LYS A 34 -22.13 38.34 3.32
CA LYS A 34 -22.69 38.98 2.13
C LYS A 34 -22.25 38.28 0.85
N SER A 35 -21.00 37.81 0.76
CA SER A 35 -20.50 37.07 -0.40
C SER A 35 -21.23 35.72 -0.59
N ILE A 36 -21.69 35.10 0.50
CA ILE A 36 -22.39 33.80 0.50
C ILE A 36 -23.93 33.97 0.50
N GLY A 37 -24.45 35.21 0.43
CA GLY A 37 -25.90 35.50 0.37
C GLY A 37 -26.66 35.37 1.71
N LEU A 38 -25.95 35.15 2.82
CA LEU A 38 -26.54 34.85 4.12
C LEU A 38 -26.78 36.07 5.02
N TRP A 39 -26.32 37.27 4.63
CA TRP A 39 -26.47 38.45 5.48
C TRP A 39 -27.93 38.72 5.91
N PRO A 40 -28.20 38.89 7.22
CA PRO A 40 -29.55 39.05 7.73
C PRO A 40 -30.02 40.50 7.65
N TYR A 41 -30.39 40.95 6.45
CA TYR A 41 -31.02 42.26 6.24
C TYR A 41 -32.40 42.36 6.90
N SER A 42 -32.85 43.57 7.28
CA SER A 42 -34.16 43.85 7.88
C SER A 42 -35.34 43.45 6.99
N ASN A 43 -36.56 43.36 7.55
CA ASN A 43 -37.77 42.99 6.79
C ASN A 43 -38.22 44.04 5.74
N SER A 44 -37.54 45.20 5.64
CA SER A 44 -37.89 46.32 4.75
C SER A 44 -37.22 46.27 3.35
N ILE A 45 -36.74 45.10 2.93
CA ILE A 45 -36.08 44.93 1.62
C ILE A 45 -37.08 44.87 0.47
N SER A 46 -36.72 45.42 -0.70
CA SER A 46 -37.51 45.29 -1.93
C SER A 46 -37.67 43.82 -2.37
N ARG A 47 -38.84 43.47 -2.96
CA ARG A 47 -39.11 42.10 -3.44
C ARG A 47 -38.02 41.57 -4.36
N ILE A 48 -37.46 42.42 -5.23
CA ILE A 48 -36.37 42.10 -6.17
C ILE A 48 -35.13 41.58 -5.43
N ARG A 49 -34.71 42.26 -4.35
CA ARG A 49 -33.52 41.87 -3.60
C ARG A 49 -33.76 40.59 -2.78
N ARG A 50 -35.00 40.28 -2.38
CA ARG A 50 -35.36 38.99 -1.76
C ARG A 50 -35.21 37.82 -2.75
N TYR A 51 -35.71 37.98 -3.98
CA TYR A 51 -35.52 36.98 -5.04
C TYR A 51 -34.05 36.78 -5.40
N PHE A 52 -33.26 37.85 -5.42
CA PHE A 52 -31.82 37.79 -5.66
C PHE A 52 -31.09 36.93 -4.61
N TYR A 53 -31.36 37.11 -3.31
CA TYR A 53 -30.75 36.26 -2.26
C TYR A 53 -31.22 34.80 -2.33
N TRP A 54 -32.49 34.57 -2.67
CA TRP A 54 -32.99 33.22 -2.88
C TRP A 54 -32.26 32.52 -4.04
N PHE A 55 -32.01 33.24 -5.14
CA PHE A 55 -31.22 32.75 -6.27
C PHE A 55 -29.77 32.45 -5.89
N ILE A 56 -29.12 33.31 -5.09
CA ILE A 56 -27.77 33.04 -4.56
C ILE A 56 -27.76 31.75 -3.73
N ASN A 57 -28.75 31.57 -2.83
CA ASN A 57 -28.82 30.38 -2.00
C ASN A 57 -28.99 29.09 -2.81
N ILE A 58 -29.84 29.11 -3.85
CA ILE A 58 -29.98 27.98 -4.79
C ILE A 58 -28.65 27.70 -5.48
N THR A 59 -27.96 28.75 -5.94
CA THR A 59 -26.67 28.62 -6.62
C THR A 59 -25.63 27.98 -5.70
N CYS A 60 -25.55 28.40 -4.44
CA CYS A 60 -24.65 27.81 -3.45
C CYS A 60 -24.95 26.32 -3.20
N TYR A 61 -26.22 25.94 -3.03
CA TYR A 61 -26.61 24.54 -2.87
C TYR A 61 -26.29 23.69 -4.11
N SER A 62 -26.55 24.23 -5.31
CA SER A 62 -26.23 23.57 -6.57
C SER A 62 -24.73 23.34 -6.73
N LEU A 63 -23.89 24.32 -6.36
CA LEU A 63 -22.42 24.19 -6.42
C LEU A 63 -21.90 23.11 -5.45
N ILE A 64 -22.40 23.05 -4.22
CA ILE A 64 -22.00 22.01 -3.25
C ILE A 64 -22.47 20.62 -3.74
N SER A 65 -23.71 20.53 -4.25
CA SER A 65 -24.27 19.28 -4.76
C SER A 65 -23.54 18.77 -6.01
N PHE A 66 -23.09 19.70 -6.86
CA PHE A 66 -22.27 19.39 -8.04
C PHE A 66 -20.92 18.75 -7.69
N LEU A 67 -20.36 19.03 -6.51
CA LEU A 67 -19.18 18.32 -6.01
C LEU A 67 -19.55 16.96 -5.41
N PHE A 68 -20.60 16.95 -4.59
CA PHE A 68 -20.93 15.79 -3.77
C PHE A 68 -21.42 14.60 -4.60
N ILE A 69 -22.42 14.81 -5.47
CA ILE A 69 -23.11 13.72 -6.19
C ILE A 69 -22.15 12.97 -7.13
N PRO A 70 -21.36 13.63 -8.00
CA PRO A 70 -20.47 12.94 -8.92
C PRO A 70 -19.32 12.21 -8.22
N CYS A 71 -18.83 12.77 -7.10
CA CYS A 71 -17.78 12.15 -6.30
C CYS A 71 -18.29 10.88 -5.61
N VAL A 72 -19.51 10.90 -5.03
CA VAL A 72 -20.14 9.70 -4.46
C VAL A 72 -20.30 8.62 -5.53
N LEU A 73 -20.83 8.96 -6.71
CA LEU A 73 -20.98 8.02 -7.81
C LEU A 73 -19.64 7.41 -8.24
N TYR A 74 -18.58 8.23 -8.33
CA TYR A 74 -17.24 7.76 -8.69
C TYR A 74 -16.70 6.74 -7.66
N VAL A 75 -16.84 7.03 -6.36
CA VAL A 75 -16.38 6.13 -5.29
C VAL A 75 -17.08 4.77 -5.31
N PHE A 76 -18.39 4.74 -5.62
CA PHE A 76 -19.16 3.49 -5.64
C PHE A 76 -19.04 2.71 -6.95
N LEU A 77 -18.95 3.39 -8.09
CA LEU A 77 -19.04 2.75 -9.41
C LEU A 77 -17.69 2.49 -10.08
N GLU A 78 -16.66 3.30 -9.80
CA GLU A 78 -15.42 3.28 -10.59
C GLU A 78 -14.17 2.89 -9.81
N ILE A 79 -14.14 3.14 -8.50
CA ILE A 79 -12.99 2.72 -7.68
C ILE A 79 -13.19 1.26 -7.25
N GLU A 80 -12.24 0.39 -7.57
CA GLU A 80 -12.18 -0.98 -7.01
C GLU A 80 -11.26 -1.04 -5.78
N ASP A 81 -10.20 -0.23 -5.77
CA ASP A 81 -9.21 -0.21 -4.70
C ASP A 81 -9.76 0.38 -3.38
N THR A 82 -9.53 -0.34 -2.28
CA THR A 82 -9.98 0.04 -0.94
C THR A 82 -9.33 1.34 -0.48
N TYR A 83 -8.05 1.58 -0.80
CA TYR A 83 -7.36 2.81 -0.42
C TYR A 83 -7.87 4.01 -1.23
N GLY A 84 -8.05 3.85 -2.54
CA GLY A 84 -8.69 4.86 -3.39
C GLY A 84 -10.06 5.29 -2.88
N LYS A 85 -10.91 4.35 -2.44
CA LYS A 85 -12.21 4.67 -1.81
C LYS A 85 -12.03 5.44 -0.52
N LEU A 86 -11.09 4.99 0.32
CA LEU A 86 -10.83 5.60 1.62
C LEU A 86 -10.40 7.07 1.46
N LYS A 87 -9.50 7.36 0.50
CA LYS A 87 -8.99 8.70 0.19
C LYS A 87 -10.08 9.73 -0.14
N GLN A 88 -11.21 9.28 -0.68
CA GLN A 88 -12.33 10.15 -1.06
C GLN A 88 -13.35 10.41 0.06
N PHE A 89 -13.33 9.66 1.17
CA PHE A 89 -14.27 9.91 2.26
C PHE A 89 -14.03 11.24 2.98
N GLY A 90 -12.77 11.67 3.12
CA GLY A 90 -12.47 12.98 3.74
C GLY A 90 -13.12 14.15 3.00
N PRO A 91 -12.88 14.31 1.69
CA PRO A 91 -13.54 15.34 0.88
C PRO A 91 -15.08 15.27 0.92
N LEU A 92 -15.66 14.06 0.92
CA LEU A 92 -17.10 13.87 1.04
C LEU A 92 -17.66 14.31 2.39
N ILE A 93 -16.97 14.00 3.49
CA ILE A 93 -17.31 14.46 4.85
C ILE A 93 -17.26 15.99 4.91
N PHE A 94 -16.22 16.59 4.33
CA PHE A 94 -16.10 18.05 4.25
C PHE A 94 -17.24 18.71 3.47
N CYS A 95 -17.67 18.13 2.35
CA CYS A 95 -18.84 18.59 1.61
C CYS A 95 -20.14 18.46 2.43
N ALA A 96 -20.33 17.33 3.11
CA ALA A 96 -21.50 17.11 3.96
C ALA A 96 -21.56 18.12 5.12
N MET A 97 -20.40 18.42 5.74
CA MET A 97 -20.29 19.48 6.74
C MET A 97 -20.65 20.85 6.17
N ALA A 98 -20.13 21.22 5.00
CA ALA A 98 -20.44 22.50 4.38
C ALA A 98 -21.94 22.65 4.10
N PHE A 99 -22.59 21.58 3.62
CA PHE A 99 -24.04 21.54 3.42
C PHE A 99 -24.81 21.75 4.74
N ALA A 100 -24.44 21.02 5.79
CA ALA A 100 -25.09 21.11 7.10
C ALA A 100 -24.89 22.48 7.77
N LYS A 101 -23.70 23.07 7.69
CA LYS A 101 -23.40 24.43 8.20
C LYS A 101 -24.18 25.49 7.45
N TYR A 102 -24.20 25.41 6.11
CA TYR A 102 -24.95 26.36 5.29
C TYR A 102 -26.45 26.32 5.59
N TYR A 103 -27.01 25.11 5.73
CA TYR A 103 -28.39 24.91 6.18
C TYR A 103 -28.63 25.53 7.56
N SER A 104 -27.76 25.25 8.53
CA SER A 104 -27.89 25.77 9.90
C SER A 104 -27.86 27.31 9.93
N LEU A 105 -26.99 27.95 9.15
CA LEU A 105 -26.91 29.41 9.03
C LEU A 105 -28.18 30.03 8.41
N ILE A 106 -28.86 29.32 7.51
CA ILE A 106 -30.14 29.76 6.93
C ILE A 106 -31.26 29.66 7.97
N VAL A 107 -31.34 28.55 8.69
CA VAL A 107 -32.36 28.30 9.73
C VAL A 107 -32.26 29.36 10.84
N HIS A 108 -31.05 29.60 11.35
CA HIS A 108 -30.80 30.57 12.42
C HIS A 108 -30.62 32.01 11.94
N LYS A 109 -31.01 32.34 10.69
CA LYS A 109 -30.84 33.69 10.14
C LYS A 109 -31.55 34.78 10.96
N ALA A 110 -32.69 34.44 11.57
CA ALA A 110 -33.42 35.35 12.46
C ALA A 110 -32.65 35.61 13.76
N ASP A 111 -32.15 34.56 14.39
CA ASP A 111 -31.38 34.66 15.64
C ASP A 111 -30.07 35.43 15.43
N ILE A 112 -29.35 35.17 14.32
CA ILE A 112 -28.15 35.92 13.92
C ILE A 112 -28.48 37.41 13.73
N ARG A 113 -29.65 37.73 13.16
CA ARG A 113 -30.10 39.13 13.01
C ARG A 113 -30.25 39.78 14.37
N GLU A 114 -30.97 39.12 15.27
CA GLU A 114 -31.22 39.63 16.61
C GLU A 114 -29.91 39.86 17.37
N CYS A 115 -28.94 38.94 17.26
CA CYS A 115 -27.60 39.12 17.82
C CYS A 115 -26.91 40.38 17.28
N LEU A 116 -26.93 40.59 15.96
CA LEU A 116 -26.30 41.75 15.33
C LEU A 116 -27.00 43.07 15.70
N GLU A 117 -28.33 43.06 15.85
CA GLU A 117 -29.10 44.21 16.30
C GLU A 117 -28.80 44.57 17.75
N ARG A 118 -28.64 43.56 18.63
CA ARG A 118 -28.19 43.77 20.02
C ARG A 118 -26.80 44.39 20.09
N ILE A 119 -25.84 43.89 19.31
CA ILE A 119 -24.48 44.47 19.22
C ILE A 119 -24.53 45.94 18.82
N LYS A 120 -25.32 46.29 17.79
CA LYS A 120 -25.48 47.69 17.35
C LYS A 120 -26.13 48.54 18.43
N TRP A 121 -27.14 48.01 19.11
CA TRP A 121 -27.82 48.70 20.19
C TRP A 121 -26.87 48.99 21.37
N ASP A 122 -26.03 48.03 21.75
CA ASP A 122 -25.02 48.19 22.81
C ASP A 122 -24.03 49.31 22.47
N TRP A 123 -23.48 49.30 21.25
CA TRP A 123 -22.55 50.35 20.79
C TRP A 123 -23.20 51.74 20.74
N LYS A 124 -24.49 51.81 20.41
CA LYS A 124 -25.23 53.08 20.35
C LYS A 124 -25.45 53.68 21.74
N ASN A 125 -25.69 52.85 22.74
CA ASN A 125 -26.06 53.28 24.09
C ASN A 125 -24.86 53.39 25.05
N MET A 126 -23.65 53.03 24.61
CA MET A 126 -22.45 53.10 25.42
C MET A 126 -21.87 54.52 25.48
N THR A 127 -22.37 55.32 26.43
CA THR A 127 -21.97 56.72 26.63
C THR A 127 -20.68 56.88 27.41
N ASN A 128 -20.33 55.90 28.24
CA ASN A 128 -19.15 55.96 29.09
C ASN A 128 -17.85 55.65 28.32
N ARG A 129 -16.80 56.43 28.57
CA ARG A 129 -15.49 56.27 27.92
C ARG A 129 -14.74 54.99 28.33
N GLU A 130 -14.63 54.66 29.61
CA GLU A 130 -13.89 53.45 30.04
C GLU A 130 -14.59 52.18 29.56
N ASP A 131 -15.92 52.14 29.62
CA ASP A 131 -16.70 50.99 29.15
C ASP A 131 -16.52 50.81 27.63
N ARG A 132 -16.45 51.92 26.89
CA ARG A 132 -16.14 51.93 25.46
C ARG A 132 -14.72 51.45 25.17
N GLU A 133 -13.74 51.86 25.97
CA GLU A 133 -12.36 51.39 25.83
C GLU A 133 -12.27 49.87 26.04
N ILE A 134 -12.94 49.33 27.08
CA ILE A 134 -13.07 47.88 27.32
C ILE A 134 -13.69 47.17 26.10
N MET A 135 -14.81 47.66 25.58
CA MET A 135 -15.46 47.07 24.40
C MET A 135 -14.59 47.18 23.14
N THR A 136 -13.83 48.26 22.96
CA THR A 136 -12.97 48.47 21.78
C THR A 136 -11.79 47.51 21.79
N VAL A 137 -11.19 47.27 22.96
CA VAL A 137 -10.12 46.27 23.14
C VAL A 137 -10.63 44.87 22.79
N ASN A 138 -11.80 44.49 23.31
CA ASN A 138 -12.41 43.19 23.00
C ASN A 138 -12.79 43.08 21.52
N ALA A 139 -13.41 44.09 20.91
CA ALA A 139 -13.73 44.07 19.48
C ALA A 139 -12.48 43.98 18.59
N SER A 140 -11.37 44.63 18.98
CA SER A 140 -10.07 44.50 18.31
C SER A 140 -9.51 43.08 18.43
N PHE A 141 -9.61 42.47 19.62
CA PHE A 141 -9.24 41.08 19.85
C PHE A 141 -10.07 40.11 18.98
N GLY A 142 -11.39 40.25 18.98
CA GLY A 142 -12.30 39.46 18.15
C GLY A 142 -11.99 39.60 16.67
N ARG A 143 -11.71 40.82 16.18
CA ARG A 143 -11.29 41.05 14.79
C ARG A 143 -10.01 40.30 14.44
N LYS A 144 -8.98 40.35 15.30
CA LYS A 144 -7.73 39.60 15.08
C LYS A 144 -7.99 38.10 15.03
N LEU A 145 -8.83 37.59 15.94
CA LEU A 145 -9.21 36.18 15.98
C LEU A 145 -9.89 35.75 14.68
N VAL A 146 -10.86 36.52 14.17
CA VAL A 146 -11.52 36.27 12.88
C VAL A 146 -10.55 36.25 11.69
N VAL A 147 -9.60 37.18 11.64
CA VAL A 147 -8.57 37.22 10.59
C VAL A 147 -7.71 35.95 10.61
N VAL A 148 -7.22 35.56 11.79
CA VAL A 148 -6.41 34.34 11.95
C VAL A 148 -7.21 33.10 11.54
N CYS A 149 -8.47 32.98 11.96
CA CYS A 149 -9.34 31.88 11.56
C CYS A 149 -9.51 31.80 10.05
N THR A 150 -9.77 32.93 9.41
CA THR A 150 -9.95 33.00 7.96
C THR A 150 -8.66 32.59 7.23
N LEU A 151 -7.48 33.02 7.69
CA LEU A 151 -6.20 32.64 7.11
C LEU A 151 -5.94 31.12 7.19
N PHE A 152 -6.19 30.50 8.35
CA PHE A 152 -6.05 29.05 8.49
C PHE A 152 -7.06 28.26 7.63
N MET A 153 -8.30 28.73 7.47
CA MET A 153 -9.28 28.04 6.61
C MET A 153 -8.88 28.11 5.14
N TYR A 154 -8.46 29.29 4.66
CA TYR A 154 -8.09 29.48 3.26
C TYR A 154 -6.72 28.89 2.91
N SER A 155 -5.82 28.67 3.87
CA SER A 155 -4.58 27.92 3.62
C SER A 155 -4.88 26.48 3.19
N GLY A 156 -5.83 25.80 3.85
CA GLY A 156 -6.31 24.48 3.44
C GLY A 156 -6.85 24.46 2.00
N PHE A 157 -7.61 25.49 1.62
CA PHE A 157 -8.10 25.65 0.24
C PHE A 157 -6.94 25.75 -0.75
N VAL A 158 -5.99 26.66 -0.54
CA VAL A 158 -4.88 26.88 -1.47
C VAL A 158 -4.05 25.61 -1.66
N PHE A 159 -3.67 24.91 -0.60
CA PHE A 159 -2.84 23.73 -0.75
C PHE A 159 -3.60 22.55 -1.38
N TYR A 160 -4.84 22.31 -0.97
CA TYR A 160 -5.60 21.16 -1.45
C TYR A 160 -6.12 21.34 -2.89
N TYR A 161 -6.68 22.50 -3.21
CA TYR A 161 -7.32 22.75 -4.51
C TYR A 161 -6.36 23.26 -5.59
N ILE A 162 -5.26 23.89 -5.19
CA ILE A 162 -4.32 24.52 -6.13
C ILE A 162 -2.97 23.81 -6.12
N ALA A 163 -2.34 23.62 -4.95
CA ALA A 163 -0.98 23.08 -4.89
C ALA A 163 -0.89 21.60 -5.36
N ILE A 164 -1.79 20.72 -4.92
CA ILE A 164 -1.78 19.31 -5.34
C ILE A 164 -1.94 19.15 -6.87
N PRO A 165 -2.99 19.70 -7.51
CA PRO A 165 -3.15 19.55 -8.96
C PRO A 165 -1.98 20.15 -9.76
N ILE A 166 -1.42 21.26 -9.31
CA ILE A 166 -0.24 21.87 -9.94
C ILE A 166 0.99 20.97 -9.78
N SER A 167 1.21 20.39 -8.59
CA SER A 167 2.39 19.56 -8.34
C SER A 167 2.37 18.24 -9.10
N VAL A 168 1.19 17.65 -9.29
CA VAL A 168 1.02 16.41 -10.07
C VAL A 168 1.13 16.70 -11.58
N GLY A 169 0.76 17.90 -12.03
CA GLY A 169 0.76 18.26 -13.44
C GLY A 169 -0.34 17.56 -14.23
N ARG A 170 -0.30 17.66 -15.57
CA ARG A 170 -1.26 16.95 -16.43
C ARG A 170 -0.91 15.46 -16.50
N VAL A 171 -1.88 14.59 -16.25
CA VAL A 171 -1.75 13.14 -16.28
C VAL A 171 -2.21 12.61 -17.63
N ALA A 172 -1.48 11.66 -18.21
CA ALA A 172 -1.85 10.98 -19.45
C ALA A 172 -2.91 9.89 -19.21
N ALA A 173 -3.93 9.80 -20.07
CA ALA A 173 -4.89 8.71 -20.05
C ALA A 173 -4.27 7.40 -20.58
N GLU A 174 -4.89 6.25 -20.27
CA GLU A 174 -4.44 4.91 -20.68
C GLU A 174 -4.28 4.75 -22.21
N ASN A 175 -4.97 5.57 -23.00
CA ASN A 175 -4.68 5.78 -24.41
C ASN A 175 -3.75 7.00 -24.50
N GLU A 176 -2.48 6.78 -24.84
CA GLU A 176 -1.33 7.70 -24.78
C GLU A 176 -1.49 9.09 -25.46
N SER A 177 -2.66 9.43 -26.01
CA SER A 177 -2.95 10.67 -26.74
C SER A 177 -3.65 11.77 -25.94
N LEU A 178 -4.16 11.51 -24.72
CA LEU A 178 -4.95 12.48 -23.94
C LEU A 178 -4.27 12.85 -22.62
N THR A 179 -4.17 14.14 -22.31
CA THR A 179 -3.65 14.63 -21.02
C THR A 179 -4.67 15.53 -20.32
N PHE A 180 -4.88 15.33 -19.01
CA PHE A 180 -5.86 16.07 -18.22
C PHE A 180 -5.31 16.47 -16.85
N ILE A 181 -5.84 17.55 -16.28
CA ILE A 181 -5.53 18.01 -14.92
C ILE A 181 -6.27 17.09 -13.92
N PRO A 182 -5.58 16.50 -12.94
CA PRO A 182 -6.21 15.65 -11.93
C PRO A 182 -7.19 16.49 -11.09
N LEU A 183 -8.42 16.01 -11.00
CA LEU A 183 -9.48 16.66 -10.22
C LEU A 183 -9.38 16.23 -8.75
N VAL A 184 -9.52 17.21 -7.86
CA VAL A 184 -9.50 16.97 -6.40
C VAL A 184 -10.74 16.21 -5.96
N PHE A 185 -11.89 16.56 -6.54
CA PHE A 185 -13.11 15.77 -6.48
C PHE A 185 -13.24 14.98 -7.78
N PRO A 186 -13.04 13.66 -7.78
CA PRO A 186 -13.23 12.86 -8.97
C PRO A 186 -14.66 12.99 -9.49
N PHE A 187 -14.80 13.05 -10.81
CA PHE A 187 -16.10 13.16 -11.47
C PHE A 187 -16.42 11.85 -12.17
N SER A 188 -17.57 11.26 -11.88
CA SER A 188 -17.92 9.96 -12.47
C SER A 188 -18.10 10.05 -13.99
N ARG A 189 -17.46 9.13 -14.71
CA ARG A 189 -17.59 8.90 -16.16
C ARG A 189 -19.04 8.60 -16.54
N PHE A 190 -19.83 8.06 -15.62
CA PHE A 190 -21.26 7.84 -15.83
C PHE A 190 -22.01 9.14 -16.14
N MET A 191 -21.63 10.26 -15.52
CA MET A 191 -22.25 11.56 -15.80
C MET A 191 -21.58 12.24 -16.98
N VAL A 192 -20.27 12.47 -16.89
CA VAL A 192 -19.47 13.17 -17.91
C VAL A 192 -18.03 12.68 -17.85
N ASP A 193 -17.43 12.31 -18.99
CA ASP A 193 -16.00 12.00 -19.05
C ASP A 193 -15.17 13.30 -19.03
N THR A 194 -14.56 13.59 -17.88
CA THR A 194 -13.77 14.80 -17.66
C THR A 194 -12.32 14.68 -18.15
N ARG A 195 -11.94 13.61 -18.86
CA ARG A 195 -10.57 13.50 -19.42
C ARG A 195 -10.38 14.31 -20.70
N TYR A 196 -11.48 14.73 -21.33
CA TYR A 196 -11.46 15.51 -22.56
C TYR A 196 -11.43 17.02 -22.26
N SER A 197 -10.64 17.76 -23.05
CA SER A 197 -10.69 19.23 -23.08
C SER A 197 -11.82 19.66 -24.03
N PRO A 198 -12.64 20.68 -23.70
CA PRO A 198 -12.53 21.65 -22.59
C PRO A 198 -13.22 21.25 -21.28
N THR A 199 -13.87 20.07 -21.24
CA THR A 199 -14.67 19.63 -20.09
C THR A 199 -13.88 19.58 -18.80
N ASN A 200 -12.63 19.10 -18.87
CA ASN A 200 -11.75 19.03 -17.71
C ASN A 200 -11.48 20.40 -17.09
N GLU A 201 -11.12 21.39 -17.91
CA GLU A 201 -10.82 22.75 -17.45
C GLU A 201 -12.07 23.43 -16.85
N ILE A 202 -13.24 23.19 -17.42
CA ILE A 202 -14.52 23.73 -16.92
C ILE A 202 -14.85 23.13 -15.56
N VAL A 203 -14.80 21.79 -15.42
CA VAL A 203 -15.12 21.12 -14.15
C VAL A 203 -14.11 21.54 -13.08
N PHE A 204 -12.82 21.58 -13.39
CA PHE A 204 -11.79 22.07 -12.47
C PHE A 204 -12.08 23.50 -11.98
N SER A 205 -12.46 24.40 -12.90
CA SER A 205 -12.81 25.80 -12.54
C SER A 205 -14.03 25.88 -11.62
N ILE A 206 -15.05 25.06 -11.87
CA ILE A 206 -16.23 24.96 -11.00
C ILE A 206 -15.83 24.41 -9.62
N GLN A 207 -14.91 23.43 -9.55
CA GLN A 207 -14.39 22.90 -8.29
C GLN A 207 -13.65 23.96 -7.46
N LEU A 208 -12.87 24.84 -8.10
CA LEU A 208 -12.23 25.95 -7.40
C LEU A 208 -13.25 26.92 -6.77
N VAL A 209 -14.30 27.28 -7.53
CA VAL A 209 -15.36 28.17 -7.04
C VAL A 209 -16.14 27.52 -5.89
N ALA A 210 -16.52 26.25 -6.05
CA ALA A 210 -17.24 25.51 -5.02
C ALA A 210 -16.37 25.24 -3.78
N GLY A 211 -15.08 24.96 -3.94
CA GLY A 211 -14.11 24.86 -2.83
C GLY A 211 -13.98 26.17 -2.06
N CYS A 212 -13.81 27.29 -2.75
CA CYS A 212 -13.75 28.62 -2.13
C CYS A 212 -15.03 28.93 -1.34
N LEU A 213 -16.20 28.54 -1.87
CA LEU A 213 -17.48 28.65 -1.19
C LEU A 213 -17.53 27.81 0.10
N MET A 214 -17.13 26.54 0.07
CA MET A 214 -17.16 25.66 1.26
C MET A 214 -16.24 26.17 2.39
N HIS A 215 -15.03 26.62 2.05
CA HIS A 215 -14.13 27.24 3.03
C HIS A 215 -14.66 28.59 3.53
N GLY A 216 -15.32 29.36 2.66
CA GLY A 216 -16.02 30.59 3.03
C GLY A 216 -17.15 30.37 4.04
N ILE A 217 -17.96 29.31 3.85
CA ILE A 217 -19.05 28.94 4.78
C ILE A 217 -18.48 28.62 6.17
N THR A 218 -17.42 27.81 6.22
CA THR A 218 -16.76 27.44 7.49
C THR A 218 -16.14 28.66 8.17
N SER A 219 -15.48 29.53 7.40
CA SER A 219 -14.94 30.80 7.91
C SER A 219 -16.02 31.74 8.45
N ALA A 220 -17.17 31.85 7.77
CA ALA A 220 -18.30 32.68 8.21
C ALA A 220 -18.95 32.17 9.50
N ALA A 221 -19.06 30.84 9.65
CA ALA A 221 -19.55 30.21 10.88
C ALA A 221 -18.64 30.52 12.08
N CYS A 222 -17.34 30.30 11.92
CA CYS A 222 -16.35 30.57 12.96
C CYS A 222 -16.26 32.08 13.30
N SER A 223 -16.37 32.95 12.29
CA SER A 223 -16.30 34.39 12.50
C SER A 223 -17.50 34.94 13.28
N LEU A 224 -18.68 34.38 13.04
CA LEU A 224 -19.89 34.72 13.80
C LEU A 224 -19.75 34.30 15.27
N ALA A 225 -19.30 33.06 15.50
CA ALA A 225 -19.08 32.55 16.85
C ALA A 225 -18.09 33.40 17.64
N ALA A 226 -16.96 33.72 17.01
CA ALA A 226 -15.92 34.59 17.59
C ALA A 226 -16.46 35.97 17.95
N ALA A 227 -17.14 36.64 17.00
CA ALA A 227 -17.59 38.00 17.21
C ALA A 227 -18.68 38.10 18.28
N PHE A 228 -19.62 37.15 18.30
CA PHE A 228 -20.69 37.13 19.31
C PHE A 228 -20.15 36.85 20.71
N ALA A 229 -19.31 35.83 20.84
CA ALA A 229 -18.73 35.47 22.13
C ALA A 229 -17.82 36.57 22.68
N VAL A 230 -16.92 37.14 21.86
CA VAL A 230 -16.03 38.22 22.31
C VAL A 230 -16.80 39.50 22.65
N HIS A 231 -17.88 39.81 21.93
CA HIS A 231 -18.78 40.91 22.32
C HIS A 231 -19.45 40.63 23.67
N ALA A 232 -19.93 39.40 23.90
CA ALA A 232 -20.49 39.01 25.19
C ALA A 232 -19.45 39.11 26.33
N CYS A 233 -18.22 38.65 26.11
CA CYS A 233 -17.10 38.83 27.05
C CYS A 233 -16.82 40.30 27.35
N GLY A 234 -16.82 41.16 26.32
CA GLY A 234 -16.68 42.61 26.51
C GLY A 234 -17.80 43.19 27.38
N GLN A 235 -19.05 42.78 27.16
CA GLN A 235 -20.19 43.19 27.99
C GLN A 235 -20.07 42.69 29.44
N MET A 236 -19.55 41.48 29.66
CA MET A 236 -19.25 40.96 31.00
C MET A 236 -18.17 41.78 31.70
N GLN A 237 -17.12 42.19 30.98
CA GLN A 237 -16.08 43.06 31.54
C GLN A 237 -16.60 44.45 31.90
N VAL A 238 -17.50 45.01 31.08
CA VAL A 238 -18.21 46.24 31.42
C VAL A 238 -19.06 46.04 32.68
N LEU A 239 -19.79 44.93 32.80
CA LEU A 239 -20.55 44.60 34.01
C LEU A 239 -19.65 44.44 35.24
N MET A 240 -18.46 43.84 35.11
CA MET A 240 -17.47 43.75 36.18
C MET A 240 -16.95 45.15 36.57
N ASN A 241 -16.76 46.06 35.61
CA ASN A 241 -16.44 47.45 35.90
C ASN A 241 -17.56 48.13 36.70
N TRP A 242 -18.81 47.89 36.31
CA TRP A 242 -19.99 48.40 37.01
C TRP A 242 -20.08 47.88 38.46
N LEU A 243 -19.79 46.59 38.67
CA LEU A 243 -19.72 45.98 40.00
C LEU A 243 -18.67 46.64 40.88
N LYS A 244 -17.48 46.95 40.37
CA LYS A 244 -16.41 47.64 41.13
C LYS A 244 -16.85 49.00 41.66
N HIS A 245 -17.71 49.72 40.93
CA HIS A 245 -18.26 51.01 41.34
C HIS A 245 -19.64 50.91 42.04
N LEU A 246 -20.07 49.71 42.44
CA LEU A 246 -21.37 49.50 43.09
C LEU A 246 -21.50 50.19 44.45
N VAL A 247 -20.42 50.33 45.21
CA VAL A 247 -20.44 50.95 46.56
C VAL A 247 -20.25 52.46 46.45
N ASP A 248 -19.15 52.92 45.86
CA ASP A 248 -18.79 54.35 45.84
C ASP A 248 -19.42 55.14 44.68
N GLY A 249 -19.85 54.45 43.63
CA GLY A 249 -20.61 55.06 42.53
C GLY A 249 -19.71 55.65 41.47
N ARG A 250 -20.32 55.92 40.32
CA ARG A 250 -19.69 56.52 39.15
C ARG A 250 -20.61 57.60 38.60
N SER A 251 -20.04 58.62 37.96
CA SER A 251 -20.78 59.83 37.54
C SER A 251 -21.91 59.58 36.54
N ASP A 252 -21.87 58.47 35.80
CA ASP A 252 -22.87 58.03 34.83
C ASP A 252 -23.90 57.05 35.39
N MET A 253 -23.71 56.58 36.63
CA MET A 253 -24.61 55.66 37.31
C MET A 253 -25.64 56.37 38.18
N SER A 254 -26.66 55.65 38.63
CA SER A 254 -27.62 56.17 39.61
C SER A 254 -26.91 56.60 40.91
N GLU A 255 -27.26 57.78 41.44
CA GLU A 255 -26.77 58.24 42.74
C GLU A 255 -27.15 57.27 43.87
N ARG A 256 -28.33 56.64 43.75
CA ARG A 256 -28.82 55.67 44.73
C ARG A 256 -28.24 54.29 44.48
N VAL A 257 -27.75 53.64 45.53
CA VAL A 257 -27.26 52.25 45.49
C VAL A 257 -28.33 51.30 44.91
N ASP A 258 -29.61 51.53 45.22
CA ASP A 258 -30.71 50.69 44.71
C ASP A 258 -30.88 50.81 43.19
N GLY A 259 -30.67 52.02 42.64
CA GLY A 259 -30.65 52.23 41.20
C GLY A 259 -29.46 51.52 40.56
N ARG A 260 -28.27 51.60 41.17
CA ARG A 260 -27.06 50.90 40.69
C ARG A 260 -27.21 49.39 40.66
N ILE A 261 -27.79 48.80 41.72
CA ILE A 261 -28.09 47.37 41.77
C ILE A 261 -29.07 47.00 40.65
N ALA A 262 -30.13 47.79 40.45
CA ALA A 262 -31.10 47.54 39.39
C ALA A 262 -30.46 47.59 37.99
N ASP A 263 -29.58 48.57 37.73
CA ASP A 263 -28.85 48.69 36.46
C ASP A 263 -27.92 47.50 36.22
N ILE A 264 -27.14 47.08 37.25
CA ILE A 264 -26.25 45.92 37.18
C ILE A 264 -27.02 44.63 36.94
N VAL A 265 -28.09 44.37 37.69
CA VAL A 265 -28.90 43.15 37.53
C VAL A 265 -29.58 43.13 36.16
N CYS A 266 -30.12 44.27 35.72
CA CYS A 266 -30.72 44.40 34.39
C CYS A 266 -29.69 44.10 33.29
N GLN A 267 -28.47 44.61 33.42
CA GLN A 267 -27.40 44.36 32.47
C GLN A 267 -26.91 42.91 32.50
N HIS A 268 -26.75 42.30 33.69
CA HIS A 268 -26.40 40.90 33.84
C HIS A 268 -27.46 39.98 33.17
N VAL A 269 -28.74 40.23 33.40
CA VAL A 269 -29.84 39.48 32.76
C VAL A 269 -29.83 39.65 31.24
N ARG A 270 -29.54 40.86 30.72
CA ARG A 270 -29.39 41.09 29.28
C ARG A 270 -28.24 40.28 28.68
N ILE A 271 -27.10 40.23 29.36
CA ILE A 271 -25.94 39.44 28.94
C ILE A 271 -26.29 37.95 28.93
N LEU A 272 -26.93 37.43 29.99
CA LEU A 272 -27.35 36.02 30.04
C LEU A 272 -28.36 35.67 28.93
N LYS A 273 -29.33 36.56 28.66
CA LYS A 273 -30.25 36.40 27.52
C LYS A 273 -29.54 36.46 26.18
N PHE A 274 -28.45 37.21 26.06
CA PHE A 274 -27.64 37.26 24.85
C PHE A 274 -26.82 35.98 24.68
N LEU A 275 -26.19 35.47 25.75
CA LEU A 275 -25.50 34.18 25.73
C LEU A 275 -26.43 33.02 25.38
N THR A 276 -27.66 33.01 25.89
CA THR A 276 -28.67 31.99 25.53
C THR A 276 -29.00 32.03 24.05
N LEU A 277 -29.10 33.24 23.47
CA LEU A 277 -29.33 33.42 22.04
C LEU A 277 -28.12 32.98 21.20
N ILE A 278 -26.90 33.28 21.66
CA ILE A 278 -25.64 32.82 21.05
C ILE A 278 -25.60 31.29 21.04
N GLU A 279 -25.89 30.66 22.17
CA GLU A 279 -25.88 29.20 22.29
C GLU A 279 -26.89 28.56 21.33
N ASN A 280 -28.13 29.04 21.30
CA ASN A 280 -29.15 28.55 20.38
C ASN A 280 -28.74 28.70 18.90
N THR A 281 -28.00 29.75 18.56
CA THR A 281 -27.54 30.02 17.19
C THR A 281 -26.37 29.13 16.77
N ILE A 282 -25.43 28.88 17.70
CA ILE A 282 -24.14 28.25 17.39
C ILE A 282 -24.15 26.74 17.67
N GLN A 283 -25.01 26.23 18.56
CA GLN A 283 -25.00 24.83 19.00
C GLN A 283 -24.95 23.80 17.85
N GLN A 284 -25.75 23.98 16.80
CA GLN A 284 -25.85 23.05 15.68
C GLN A 284 -24.64 23.16 14.74
N ILE A 285 -24.15 24.40 14.56
CA ILE A 285 -22.96 24.69 13.77
C ILE A 285 -21.73 24.07 14.44
N SER A 286 -21.58 24.27 15.76
CA SER A 286 -20.50 23.69 16.55
C SER A 286 -20.55 22.17 16.63
N PHE A 287 -21.75 21.57 16.68
CA PHE A 287 -21.89 20.12 16.59
C PHE A 287 -21.37 19.57 15.25
N THR A 288 -21.75 20.21 14.15
CA THR A 288 -21.30 19.83 12.81
C THR A 288 -19.78 19.95 12.68
N GLU A 289 -19.21 21.03 13.20
CA GLU A 289 -17.75 21.25 13.22
C GLU A 289 -17.03 20.19 14.05
N PHE A 290 -17.49 19.96 15.28
CA PHE A 290 -16.84 19.04 16.21
C PHE A 290 -16.84 17.60 15.67
N LEU A 291 -17.99 17.13 15.18
CA LEU A 291 -18.12 15.77 14.65
C LEU A 291 -17.30 15.59 13.37
N GLY A 292 -17.48 16.47 12.39
CA GLY A 292 -16.86 16.28 11.08
C GLY A 292 -15.36 16.55 11.09
N CYS A 293 -14.86 17.55 11.82
CA CYS A 293 -13.42 17.75 11.97
C CYS A 293 -12.74 16.60 12.72
N THR A 294 -13.40 15.97 13.70
CA THR A 294 -12.83 14.78 14.37
C THR A 294 -12.63 13.63 13.39
N LEU A 295 -13.60 13.38 12.51
CA LEU A 295 -13.49 12.37 11.45
C LEU A 295 -12.41 12.74 10.43
N ASP A 296 -12.36 14.01 10.00
CA ASP A 296 -11.37 14.48 9.04
C ASP A 296 -9.93 14.43 9.59
N ILE A 297 -9.70 14.79 10.86
CA ILE A 297 -8.38 14.67 11.50
C ILE A 297 -7.87 13.22 11.44
N CYS A 298 -8.76 12.26 11.72
CA CYS A 298 -8.41 10.83 11.68
C CYS A 298 -8.06 10.36 10.26
N LEU A 299 -8.83 10.78 9.25
CA LEU A 299 -8.62 10.41 7.85
C LEU A 299 -7.40 11.12 7.23
N VAL A 300 -7.26 12.42 7.45
CA VAL A 300 -6.12 13.20 6.94
C VAL A 300 -4.81 12.75 7.58
N GLY A 301 -4.81 12.47 8.88
CA GLY A 301 -3.62 11.91 9.54
C GLY A 301 -3.21 10.55 8.96
N TYR A 302 -4.17 9.72 8.54
CA TYR A 302 -3.90 8.47 7.82
C TYR A 302 -3.27 8.73 6.44
N TYR A 303 -3.78 9.71 5.69
CA TYR A 303 -3.20 10.08 4.38
C TYR A 303 -1.76 10.57 4.52
N VAL A 304 -1.44 11.37 5.54
CA VAL A 304 -0.07 11.80 5.83
C VAL A 304 0.87 10.59 5.97
N ILE A 305 0.47 9.58 6.77
CA ILE A 305 1.30 8.39 7.00
C ILE A 305 1.53 7.61 5.70
N MET A 306 0.49 7.50 4.87
CA MET A 306 0.61 6.77 3.60
C MET A 306 1.45 7.52 2.56
N GLU A 307 1.29 8.82 2.41
CA GLU A 307 2.06 9.60 1.43
C GLU A 307 3.54 9.77 1.85
N LEU A 308 3.83 9.85 3.16
CA LEU A 308 5.21 9.77 3.66
C LEU A 308 5.87 8.42 3.32
N LYS A 309 5.08 7.35 3.22
CA LYS A 309 5.57 6.01 2.86
C LYS A 309 5.73 5.82 1.35
N SER A 310 4.88 6.45 0.54
CA SER A 310 4.99 6.46 -0.93
C SER A 310 6.13 7.35 -1.43
N ASN A 311 6.76 8.12 -0.53
CA ASN A 311 7.79 9.12 -0.82
C ASN A 311 7.29 10.29 -1.70
N ASP A 312 5.97 10.54 -1.69
CA ASP A 312 5.35 11.74 -2.27
C ASP A 312 5.32 12.87 -1.24
N VAL A 313 6.44 13.60 -1.19
CA VAL A 313 6.66 14.69 -0.23
C VAL A 313 5.63 15.81 -0.40
N THR A 314 5.18 16.09 -1.62
CA THR A 314 4.28 17.22 -1.89
C THR A 314 2.86 16.95 -1.40
N SER A 315 2.35 15.74 -1.67
CA SER A 315 1.06 15.30 -1.14
C SER A 315 1.10 15.22 0.39
N ALA A 316 2.18 14.68 0.97
CA ALA A 316 2.35 14.61 2.42
C ALA A 316 2.35 15.99 3.09
N LEU A 317 3.09 16.97 2.53
CA LEU A 317 3.11 18.35 3.04
C LEU A 317 1.73 19.02 2.98
N THR A 318 0.98 18.79 1.89
CA THR A 318 -0.37 19.34 1.75
C THR A 318 -1.32 18.76 2.81
N TYR A 319 -1.30 17.44 3.03
CA TYR A 319 -2.12 16.83 4.08
C TYR A 319 -1.72 17.28 5.49
N MET A 320 -0.44 17.54 5.75
CA MET A 320 0.01 18.13 7.02
C MET A 320 -0.56 19.53 7.25
N ILE A 321 -0.58 20.37 6.22
CA ILE A 321 -1.16 21.73 6.32
C ILE A 321 -2.68 21.66 6.53
N LEU A 322 -3.36 20.76 5.85
CA LEU A 322 -4.79 20.49 6.08
C LEU A 322 -5.07 20.03 7.52
N LEU A 323 -4.24 19.12 8.04
CA LEU A 323 -4.37 18.63 9.41
C LEU A 323 -4.25 19.77 10.43
N ILE A 324 -3.28 20.67 10.24
CA ILE A 324 -3.11 21.86 11.09
C ILE A 324 -4.34 22.78 11.00
N SER A 325 -4.82 23.05 9.79
CA SER A 325 -6.00 23.89 9.54
C SER A 325 -7.27 23.36 10.23
N ILE A 326 -7.56 22.06 10.06
CA ILE A 326 -8.74 21.41 10.64
C ILE A 326 -8.64 21.35 12.17
N THR A 327 -7.44 21.06 12.70
CA THR A 327 -7.21 21.07 14.15
C THR A 327 -7.40 22.46 14.75
N PHE A 328 -6.92 23.51 14.06
CA PHE A 328 -7.11 24.90 14.47
C PHE A 328 -8.59 25.29 14.50
N ASN A 329 -9.41 24.75 13.60
CA ASN A 329 -10.84 24.99 13.58
C ASN A 329 -11.53 24.57 14.88
N ILE A 330 -11.35 23.31 15.30
CA ILE A 330 -11.92 22.80 16.55
C ILE A 330 -11.38 23.61 17.74
N PHE A 331 -10.07 23.89 17.74
CA PHE A 331 -9.42 24.67 18.79
C PHE A 331 -10.13 26.01 19.01
N ILE A 332 -10.48 26.74 17.95
CA ILE A 332 -11.11 28.05 18.07
C ILE A 332 -12.50 27.97 18.70
N PHE A 333 -13.34 27.00 18.32
CA PHE A 333 -14.65 26.83 18.95
C PHE A 333 -14.53 26.51 20.44
N CYS A 334 -13.60 25.63 20.81
CA CYS A 334 -13.33 25.30 22.21
C CYS A 334 -12.74 26.49 22.98
N TYR A 335 -11.84 27.26 22.35
CA TYR A 335 -11.27 28.47 22.93
C TYR A 335 -12.34 29.54 23.18
N ILE A 336 -13.26 29.74 22.22
CA ILE A 336 -14.38 30.66 22.33
C ILE A 336 -15.31 30.26 23.49
N GLY A 337 -15.63 28.97 23.62
CA GLY A 337 -16.43 28.47 24.75
C GLY A 337 -15.74 28.65 26.10
N GLU A 338 -14.42 28.45 26.15
CA GLU A 338 -13.61 28.64 27.35
C GLU A 338 -13.59 30.09 27.81
N ILE A 339 -13.32 31.05 26.90
CA ILE A 339 -13.26 32.47 27.26
C ILE A 339 -14.61 32.97 27.81
N VAL A 340 -15.73 32.50 27.25
CA VAL A 340 -17.08 32.87 27.71
C VAL A 340 -17.34 32.31 29.10
N THR A 341 -17.00 31.04 29.32
CA THR A 341 -17.17 30.37 30.61
C THR A 341 -16.33 31.04 31.70
N GLU A 342 -15.09 31.41 31.37
CA GLU A 342 -14.14 32.06 32.27
C GLU A 342 -14.60 33.48 32.65
N GLU A 343 -15.06 34.28 31.69
CA GLU A 343 -15.59 35.61 31.99
C GLU A 343 -16.89 35.56 32.82
N CYS A 344 -17.75 34.54 32.62
CA CYS A 344 -18.92 34.32 33.49
C CYS A 344 -18.50 34.04 34.93
N ARG A 345 -17.46 33.21 35.12
CA ARG A 345 -16.92 32.87 36.44
C ARG A 345 -16.34 34.10 37.15
N LYS A 346 -15.59 34.94 36.42
CA LYS A 346 -15.00 36.18 36.96
C LYS A 346 -16.02 37.22 37.43
N ILE A 347 -17.25 37.22 36.88
CA ILE A 347 -18.33 38.07 37.40
C ILE A 347 -18.63 37.72 38.87
N GLY A 348 -18.67 36.43 39.21
CA GLY A 348 -18.88 35.96 40.57
C GLY A 348 -17.75 36.35 41.51
N GLU A 349 -16.50 36.15 41.05
CA GLU A 349 -15.31 36.58 41.80
C GLU A 349 -15.31 38.09 42.05
N THR A 350 -15.57 38.89 41.01
CA THR A 350 -15.65 40.35 41.14
C THR A 350 -16.76 40.76 42.10
N SER A 351 -17.92 40.09 42.04
CA SER A 351 -19.05 40.35 42.94
C SER A 351 -18.75 39.98 44.40
N TYR A 352 -17.79 39.08 44.65
CA TYR A 352 -17.31 38.76 45.99
C TYR A 352 -16.26 39.74 46.50
N MET A 353 -15.41 40.26 45.60
CA MET A 353 -14.27 41.14 45.93
C MET A 353 -14.65 42.61 46.15
N ILE A 354 -15.88 43.02 45.80
CA ILE A 354 -16.38 44.36 46.14
C ILE A 354 -16.52 44.52 47.66
N GLU A 355 -16.55 45.76 48.14
CA GLU A 355 -16.75 46.07 49.56
C GLU A 355 -18.20 45.85 50.04
N TRP A 356 -18.78 44.68 49.75
CA TRP A 356 -20.16 44.31 50.03
C TRP A 356 -20.52 44.41 51.52
N TYR A 357 -19.53 44.35 52.41
CA TYR A 357 -19.72 44.55 53.85
C TYR A 357 -20.24 45.96 54.19
N ARG A 358 -19.97 46.97 53.33
CA ARG A 358 -20.47 48.36 53.44
C ARG A 358 -21.93 48.52 52.97
N LEU A 359 -22.50 47.55 52.27
CA LEU A 359 -23.90 47.61 51.81
C LEU A 359 -24.87 47.34 52.97
N GLN A 360 -26.03 48.00 53.00
CA GLN A 360 -27.02 47.82 54.06
C GLN A 360 -27.89 46.56 53.85
N GLY A 361 -27.99 45.72 54.90
CA GLY A 361 -28.98 44.63 55.05
C GLY A 361 -29.32 43.87 53.75
N ASN A 362 -30.56 44.07 53.31
CA ASN A 362 -31.21 43.38 52.19
C ASN A 362 -30.45 43.51 50.85
N LYS A 363 -29.59 44.53 50.70
CA LYS A 363 -28.81 44.79 49.48
C LYS A 363 -27.65 43.80 49.29
N LYS A 364 -27.15 43.21 50.38
CA LYS A 364 -26.11 42.16 50.34
C LYS A 364 -26.62 40.89 49.64
N LEU A 365 -27.92 40.58 49.78
CA LEU A 365 -28.54 39.42 49.15
C LEU A 365 -28.50 39.49 47.61
N CYS A 366 -28.53 40.70 47.03
CA CYS A 366 -28.40 40.87 45.58
C CYS A 366 -27.02 40.42 45.07
N CYS A 367 -25.96 40.64 45.83
CA CYS A 367 -24.61 40.16 45.47
C CYS A 367 -24.54 38.63 45.52
N VAL A 368 -25.20 38.01 46.52
CA VAL A 368 -25.31 36.54 46.61
C VAL A 368 -26.02 35.95 45.40
N LEU A 369 -27.11 36.57 44.93
CA LEU A 369 -27.81 36.16 43.71
C LEU A 369 -26.92 36.27 42.47
N ILE A 370 -26.16 37.36 42.33
CA ILE A 370 -25.23 37.52 41.20
C ILE A 370 -24.16 36.43 41.24
N ILE A 371 -23.57 36.15 42.41
CA ILE A 371 -22.56 35.09 42.61
C ILE A 371 -23.14 33.70 42.30
N ALA A 372 -24.36 33.41 42.78
CA ALA A 372 -25.02 32.14 42.53
C ALA A 372 -25.30 31.93 41.03
N MET A 373 -25.78 32.97 40.35
CA MET A 373 -26.05 32.92 38.91
C MET A 373 -24.76 32.85 38.09
N SER A 374 -23.69 33.54 38.48
CA SER A 374 -22.39 33.45 37.79
C SER A 374 -21.71 32.09 37.99
N ASN A 375 -22.01 31.38 39.08
CA ASN A 375 -21.53 30.01 39.30
C ASN A 375 -22.33 28.97 38.51
N CYS A 376 -23.58 29.26 38.16
CA CYS A 376 -24.38 28.51 37.20
C CYS A 376 -24.10 29.01 35.77
N THR A 377 -22.85 28.92 35.32
CA THR A 377 -22.39 29.48 34.05
C THR A 377 -23.18 28.93 32.86
N ILE A 378 -23.56 29.82 31.92
CA ILE A 378 -24.04 29.40 30.60
C ILE A 378 -22.81 28.89 29.84
N LYS A 379 -22.75 27.58 29.63
CA LYS A 379 -21.68 26.93 28.86
C LYS A 379 -22.10 26.84 27.41
N LEU A 380 -21.22 27.23 26.50
CA LEU A 380 -21.46 26.99 25.08
C LEU A 380 -21.27 25.50 24.78
N THR A 381 -22.19 24.89 24.04
CA THR A 381 -22.17 23.45 23.77
C THR A 381 -22.25 23.14 22.27
N ALA A 382 -21.69 21.98 21.91
CA ALA A 382 -21.89 21.36 20.62
C ALA A 382 -23.12 20.43 20.73
N GLY A 383 -24.25 20.87 20.17
CA GLY A 383 -25.47 20.09 20.05
C GLY A 383 -26.08 19.61 21.37
N ASN A 384 -25.87 20.34 22.47
CA ASN A 384 -26.25 19.94 23.84
C ASN A 384 -25.63 18.62 24.34
N ILE A 385 -24.62 18.09 23.64
CA ILE A 385 -23.96 16.82 23.98
C ILE A 385 -22.59 17.08 24.63
N VAL A 386 -21.84 18.06 24.11
CA VAL A 386 -20.44 18.30 24.51
C VAL A 386 -20.24 19.77 24.84
N ASN A 387 -19.69 20.07 26.02
CA ASN A 387 -19.31 21.45 26.37
C ASN A 387 -18.08 21.88 25.56
N LEU A 388 -18.11 23.07 24.96
CA LEU A 388 -16.97 23.63 24.22
C LEU A 388 -15.93 24.18 25.21
N THR A 389 -14.96 23.34 25.59
CA THR A 389 -13.85 23.68 26.50
C THR A 389 -12.51 23.25 25.94
N ILE A 390 -11.41 23.83 26.45
CA ILE A 390 -10.04 23.43 26.06
C ILE A 390 -9.78 21.95 26.41
N ASN A 391 -10.37 21.44 27.49
CA ASN A 391 -10.25 20.02 27.87
C ASN A 391 -10.84 19.08 26.81
N THR A 392 -12.03 19.39 26.31
CA THR A 392 -12.65 18.65 25.19
C THR A 392 -11.82 18.68 23.91
N PHE A 393 -11.15 19.79 23.61
CA PHE A 393 -10.20 19.83 22.50
C PHE A 393 -9.01 18.87 22.73
N ALA A 394 -8.45 18.85 23.94
CA ALA A 394 -7.37 17.94 24.29
C ALA A 394 -7.79 16.46 24.18
N ASP A 395 -9.01 16.13 24.59
CA ASP A 395 -9.58 14.78 24.46
C ASP A 395 -9.76 14.36 22.99
N VAL A 396 -10.20 15.28 22.11
CA VAL A 396 -10.29 15.02 20.67
C VAL A 396 -8.91 14.75 20.07
N VAL A 397 -7.92 15.60 20.36
CA VAL A 397 -6.55 15.43 19.87
C VAL A 397 -5.95 14.11 20.36
N LYS A 398 -6.14 13.78 21.65
CA LYS A 398 -5.69 12.52 22.24
C LYS A 398 -6.31 11.31 21.52
N THR A 399 -7.62 11.36 21.29
CA THR A 399 -8.35 10.28 20.60
C THR A 399 -7.84 10.11 19.17
N ALA A 400 -7.68 11.21 18.42
CA ALA A 400 -7.13 11.19 17.07
C ALA A 400 -5.73 10.57 17.01
N VAL A 401 -4.82 10.99 17.91
CA VAL A 401 -3.45 10.45 17.98
C VAL A 401 -3.45 8.95 18.32
N THR A 402 -4.30 8.51 19.26
CA THR A 402 -4.41 7.07 19.59
C THR A 402 -4.88 6.25 18.40
N PHE A 403 -5.86 6.75 17.64
CA PHE A 403 -6.37 6.10 16.45
C PHE A 403 -5.31 5.99 15.35
N LEU A 404 -4.56 7.08 15.09
CA LEU A 404 -3.45 7.09 14.14
C LEU A 404 -2.34 6.09 14.50
N ASN A 405 -2.00 5.99 15.80
CA ASN A 405 -1.01 5.03 16.28
C ASN A 405 -1.43 3.57 16.05
N VAL A 406 -2.71 3.25 16.27
CA VAL A 406 -3.26 1.91 16.01
C VAL A 406 -3.20 1.59 14.52
N GLN A 407 -3.64 2.50 13.66
CA GLN A 407 -3.59 2.30 12.21
C GLN A 407 -2.16 2.08 11.70
N SER A 408 -1.21 2.92 12.13
CA SER A 408 0.21 2.80 11.74
C SER A 408 0.78 1.42 12.09
N ARG A 409 0.48 0.90 13.28
CA ARG A 409 0.93 -0.43 13.72
C ARG A 409 0.35 -1.56 12.85
N VAL A 410 -0.95 -1.52 12.58
CA VAL A 410 -1.63 -2.55 11.77
C VAL A 410 -1.05 -2.58 10.35
N ILE A 411 -0.83 -1.43 9.73
CA ILE A 411 -0.34 -1.32 8.35
C ILE A 411 1.14 -1.71 8.23
N MET A 412 1.95 -1.35 9.22
CA MET A 412 3.36 -1.76 9.24
C MET A 412 3.49 -3.28 9.36
N SER A 413 2.59 -3.92 10.11
CA SER A 413 2.57 -5.38 10.23
C SER A 413 2.17 -6.08 8.93
N SER A 414 1.16 -5.59 8.20
CA SER A 414 0.69 -6.22 6.96
C SER A 414 1.72 -6.10 5.82
N ILE A 415 2.37 -4.95 5.70
CA ILE A 415 3.35 -4.70 4.63
C ILE A 415 4.65 -5.48 4.85
N LYS A 416 5.06 -5.65 6.12
CA LYS A 416 6.24 -6.46 6.45
C LYS A 416 6.02 -7.92 6.04
N VAL A 417 4.82 -8.48 6.28
CA VAL A 417 4.47 -9.85 5.88
C VAL A 417 4.45 -10.02 4.36
N ASP A 418 3.91 -9.05 3.61
CA ASP A 418 3.86 -9.10 2.13
C ASP A 418 5.27 -9.05 1.48
N GLN A 419 6.16 -8.17 1.94
CA GLN A 419 7.54 -8.13 1.46
C GLN A 419 8.32 -9.40 1.80
N ASP A 420 8.04 -9.97 2.97
CA ASP A 420 8.77 -11.08 3.52
C ASP A 420 8.52 -12.41 2.78
N TYR A 421 7.28 -12.71 2.40
CA TYR A 421 6.99 -13.91 1.62
C TYR A 421 7.53 -13.79 0.19
N LYS A 422 7.37 -12.63 -0.46
CA LYS A 422 7.88 -12.38 -1.83
C LYS A 422 9.38 -12.59 -1.92
N LYS A 423 10.12 -12.22 -0.87
CA LYS A 423 11.56 -12.47 -0.76
C LYS A 423 11.88 -13.97 -0.70
N GLY A 424 11.14 -14.76 0.08
CA GLY A 424 11.31 -16.21 0.20
C GLY A 424 11.00 -16.97 -1.10
N VAL A 425 9.90 -16.62 -1.76
CA VAL A 425 9.54 -17.13 -3.10
C VAL A 425 10.66 -16.83 -4.08
N ASN A 426 11.04 -15.56 -4.22
CA ASN A 426 12.10 -15.16 -5.15
C ASN A 426 13.42 -15.87 -4.85
N LEU A 427 13.80 -16.07 -3.58
CA LEU A 427 15.01 -16.82 -3.26
C LEU A 427 14.96 -18.27 -3.79
N SER A 428 13.79 -18.90 -3.68
CA SER A 428 13.60 -20.32 -4.02
C SER A 428 13.57 -20.56 -5.53
N ILE A 429 12.80 -19.76 -6.30
CA ILE A 429 12.50 -20.06 -7.71
C ILE A 429 13.17 -19.11 -8.72
N ARG A 430 13.86 -18.03 -8.30
CA ARG A 430 14.39 -17.02 -9.24
C ARG A 430 15.34 -17.60 -10.28
N SER A 431 16.32 -18.41 -9.88
CA SER A 431 17.30 -18.94 -10.84
C SER A 431 16.65 -19.80 -11.91
N SER A 432 15.79 -20.75 -11.53
CA SER A 432 15.07 -21.57 -12.51
C SER A 432 14.06 -20.78 -13.32
N ARG A 433 13.38 -19.78 -12.72
CA ARG A 433 12.50 -18.88 -13.47
C ARG A 433 13.23 -18.17 -14.60
N TRP A 434 14.45 -17.71 -14.36
CA TRP A 434 15.27 -17.08 -15.39
C TRP A 434 15.64 -18.08 -16.49
N ILE A 435 16.14 -19.27 -16.13
CA ILE A 435 16.54 -20.31 -17.10
C ILE A 435 15.33 -20.75 -17.95
N LEU A 436 14.20 -21.10 -17.33
CA LEU A 436 13.01 -21.55 -18.04
C LEU A 436 12.35 -20.46 -18.89
N LYS A 437 12.41 -19.18 -18.47
CA LYS A 437 11.90 -18.07 -19.30
C LYS A 437 12.74 -17.85 -20.55
N LEU A 438 14.06 -17.99 -20.45
CA LEU A 438 14.93 -17.93 -21.63
C LEU A 438 14.55 -19.01 -22.64
N ILE A 439 14.26 -20.22 -22.15
CA ILE A 439 13.91 -21.41 -22.96
C ILE A 439 12.42 -21.43 -23.40
N GLY A 440 11.58 -20.55 -22.86
CA GLY A 440 10.16 -20.44 -23.22
C GLY A 440 9.20 -21.39 -22.49
N VAL A 441 9.69 -22.17 -21.52
CA VAL A 441 8.92 -23.23 -20.85
C VAL A 441 8.40 -22.79 -19.47
N TRP A 442 8.68 -21.54 -19.05
CA TRP A 442 8.17 -21.05 -17.78
C TRP A 442 6.64 -20.94 -17.81
N PRO A 443 5.92 -21.55 -16.85
CA PRO A 443 4.46 -21.57 -16.87
C PRO A 443 3.90 -20.16 -16.74
N ASN A 444 3.01 -19.80 -17.67
CA ASN A 444 2.30 -18.53 -17.63
C ASN A 444 1.18 -18.56 -16.56
N SER A 445 0.86 -17.39 -15.99
CA SER A 445 -0.30 -17.24 -15.11
C SER A 445 -1.59 -17.56 -15.88
N ARG A 446 -2.60 -18.09 -15.19
CA ARG A 446 -3.90 -18.41 -15.80
C ARG A 446 -4.53 -17.21 -16.51
N ASP A 447 -4.33 -16.01 -15.94
CA ASP A 447 -4.83 -14.73 -16.44
C ASP A 447 -3.88 -14.03 -17.44
N ALA A 448 -2.87 -14.74 -17.97
CA ALA A 448 -1.95 -14.14 -18.93
C ALA A 448 -2.69 -13.74 -20.22
N SER A 449 -2.37 -12.54 -20.72
CA SER A 449 -2.92 -12.01 -21.98
C SER A 449 -2.65 -12.98 -23.15
N ALA A 450 -3.58 -13.01 -24.12
CA ALA A 450 -3.47 -13.86 -25.30
C ALA A 450 -2.12 -13.67 -26.03
N VAL A 451 -1.61 -12.44 -26.08
CA VAL A 451 -0.31 -12.07 -26.67
C VAL A 451 0.85 -12.85 -26.03
N LYS A 452 0.87 -12.97 -24.68
CA LYS A 452 1.92 -13.73 -23.98
C LYS A 452 1.88 -15.23 -24.28
N LYS A 453 0.68 -15.79 -24.46
CA LYS A 453 0.49 -17.20 -24.84
C LYS A 453 0.98 -17.46 -26.27
N TYR A 454 0.62 -16.61 -27.23
CA TYR A 454 1.11 -16.71 -28.62
C TYR A 454 2.63 -16.56 -28.72
N PHE A 455 3.21 -15.63 -27.95
CA PHE A 455 4.67 -15.46 -27.89
C PHE A 455 5.37 -16.73 -27.39
N GLY A 456 4.84 -17.39 -26.36
CA GLY A 456 5.37 -18.67 -25.86
C GLY A 456 5.31 -19.79 -26.90
N VAL A 457 4.19 -19.91 -27.63
CA VAL A 457 4.05 -20.91 -28.71
C VAL A 457 5.03 -20.66 -29.86
N LEU A 458 5.18 -19.41 -30.29
CA LEU A 458 6.15 -19.02 -31.32
C LEU A 458 7.57 -19.35 -30.90
N LEU A 459 7.92 -19.01 -29.66
CA LEU A 459 9.23 -19.29 -29.08
C LEU A 459 9.48 -20.80 -29.09
N ASN A 460 8.53 -21.62 -28.64
CA ASN A 460 8.64 -23.08 -28.64
C ASN A 460 8.82 -23.67 -30.06
N ALA A 461 8.13 -23.12 -31.06
CA ALA A 461 8.30 -23.53 -32.46
C ALA A 461 9.73 -23.24 -32.98
N ILE A 462 10.29 -22.08 -32.63
CA ILE A 462 11.68 -21.72 -32.97
C ILE A 462 12.66 -22.71 -32.32
N TYR A 463 12.44 -23.07 -31.05
CA TYR A 463 13.28 -24.04 -30.35
C TYR A 463 13.29 -25.42 -31.01
N TYR A 464 12.13 -25.95 -31.39
CA TYR A 464 12.05 -27.21 -32.14
C TYR A 464 12.77 -27.11 -33.49
N ALA A 465 12.58 -26.02 -34.22
CA ALA A 465 13.23 -25.81 -35.51
C ALA A 465 14.76 -25.79 -35.38
N LEU A 466 15.30 -25.13 -34.35
CA LEU A 466 16.75 -25.05 -34.11
C LEU A 466 17.37 -26.41 -33.76
N ILE A 467 16.72 -27.22 -32.92
CA ILE A 467 17.28 -28.54 -32.57
C ILE A 467 17.11 -29.52 -33.75
N MET A 468 16.01 -29.46 -34.50
CA MET A 468 15.85 -30.25 -35.72
C MET A 468 16.84 -29.86 -36.82
N PHE A 469 17.22 -28.59 -36.90
CA PHE A 469 18.27 -28.09 -37.79
C PHE A 469 19.65 -28.67 -37.45
N LEU A 470 19.91 -29.08 -36.21
CA LEU A 470 21.11 -29.83 -35.84
C LEU A 470 20.97 -31.32 -36.19
N LEU A 471 19.85 -31.92 -35.80
CA LEU A 471 19.68 -33.37 -35.85
C LEU A 471 19.57 -33.92 -37.27
N LEU A 472 18.78 -33.29 -38.15
CA LEU A 472 18.53 -33.80 -39.50
C LEU A 472 19.78 -33.77 -40.40
N PRO A 473 20.52 -32.65 -40.51
CA PRO A 473 21.70 -32.59 -41.37
C PRO A 473 22.86 -33.44 -40.83
N GLY A 474 23.02 -33.50 -39.51
CA GLY A 474 24.05 -34.32 -38.87
C GLY A 474 23.80 -35.82 -39.03
N SER A 475 22.54 -36.28 -38.89
CA SER A 475 22.20 -37.68 -39.15
C SER A 475 22.36 -38.08 -40.62
N LEU A 476 21.98 -37.21 -41.56
CA LEU A 476 22.21 -37.43 -42.99
C LEU A 476 23.69 -37.49 -43.34
N TYR A 477 24.53 -36.64 -42.72
CA TYR A 477 25.97 -36.67 -42.91
C TYR A 477 26.57 -38.01 -42.46
N VAL A 478 26.18 -38.51 -41.28
CA VAL A 478 26.64 -39.81 -40.75
C VAL A 478 26.24 -40.98 -41.66
N ILE A 479 25.03 -40.93 -42.25
CA ILE A 479 24.50 -42.00 -43.11
C ILE A 479 25.13 -41.98 -44.51
N LEU A 480 25.27 -40.79 -45.11
CA LEU A 480 25.59 -40.65 -46.54
C LEU A 480 27.06 -40.36 -46.83
N GLU A 481 27.79 -39.71 -45.91
CA GLU A 481 29.11 -39.14 -46.20
C GLU A 481 30.26 -39.71 -45.35
N VAL A 482 29.95 -40.37 -44.23
CA VAL A 482 30.99 -40.99 -43.37
C VAL A 482 31.13 -42.46 -43.70
N GLU A 483 32.29 -42.88 -44.19
CA GLU A 483 32.59 -44.30 -44.46
C GLU A 483 33.28 -45.00 -43.27
N ASP A 484 34.09 -44.27 -42.51
CA ASP A 484 34.85 -44.80 -41.39
C ASP A 484 33.97 -45.05 -40.14
N VAL A 485 34.09 -46.27 -39.58
CA VAL A 485 33.30 -46.73 -38.42
C VAL A 485 33.60 -45.90 -37.18
N TYR A 486 34.87 -45.52 -36.95
CA TYR A 486 35.25 -44.69 -35.81
C TYR A 486 34.61 -43.30 -35.88
N ASN A 487 34.70 -42.63 -37.04
CA ASN A 487 34.07 -41.33 -37.25
C ASN A 487 32.52 -41.38 -37.16
N ARG A 488 31.88 -42.48 -37.55
CA ARG A 488 30.43 -42.69 -37.32
C ARG A 488 30.10 -42.77 -35.83
N ILE A 489 30.88 -43.51 -35.06
CA ILE A 489 30.71 -43.60 -33.60
C ILE A 489 30.95 -42.23 -32.96
N LYS A 490 32.02 -41.51 -33.33
CA LYS A 490 32.37 -40.17 -32.81
C LYS A 490 31.21 -39.17 -32.95
N LEU A 491 30.47 -39.20 -34.06
CA LEU A 491 29.31 -38.33 -34.31
C LEU A 491 28.00 -38.83 -33.68
N PHE A 492 27.93 -40.10 -33.29
CA PHE A 492 26.75 -40.66 -32.62
C PHE A 492 26.51 -40.05 -31.23
N GLY A 493 27.57 -39.75 -30.48
CA GLY A 493 27.46 -39.12 -29.14
C GLY A 493 26.74 -37.76 -29.17
N PRO A 494 27.22 -36.76 -29.96
CA PRO A 494 26.53 -35.48 -30.09
C PRO A 494 25.09 -35.60 -30.61
N LEU A 495 24.79 -36.53 -31.53
CA LEU A 495 23.44 -36.79 -32.01
C LEU A 495 22.53 -37.40 -30.92
N SER A 496 23.05 -38.33 -30.10
CA SER A 496 22.37 -38.88 -28.91
C SER A 496 21.96 -37.75 -27.96
N PHE A 497 22.87 -36.82 -27.67
CA PHE A 497 22.60 -35.66 -26.83
C PHE A 497 21.52 -34.72 -27.43
N CYS A 498 21.49 -34.52 -28.75
CA CYS A 498 20.42 -33.77 -29.43
C CYS A 498 19.04 -34.44 -29.25
N VAL A 499 18.97 -35.78 -29.39
CA VAL A 499 17.74 -36.54 -29.18
C VAL A 499 17.28 -36.43 -27.72
N MET A 500 18.20 -36.53 -26.76
CA MET A 500 17.88 -36.32 -25.35
C MET A 500 17.31 -34.92 -25.09
N ALA A 501 17.94 -33.88 -25.66
CA ALA A 501 17.48 -32.50 -25.49
C ALA A 501 16.07 -32.29 -26.07
N LEU A 502 15.78 -32.86 -27.24
CA LEU A 502 14.43 -32.83 -27.84
C LEU A 502 13.39 -33.50 -26.95
N LEU A 503 13.69 -34.72 -26.48
CA LEU A 503 12.77 -35.48 -25.62
C LEU A 503 12.52 -34.73 -24.31
N LYS A 504 13.57 -34.22 -23.65
CA LYS A 504 13.44 -33.43 -22.41
C LYS A 504 12.60 -32.18 -22.65
N TYR A 505 12.84 -31.46 -23.74
CA TYR A 505 12.10 -30.25 -24.06
C TYR A 505 10.61 -30.54 -24.27
N TYR A 506 10.29 -31.57 -25.04
CA TYR A 506 8.92 -32.05 -25.22
C TYR A 506 8.24 -32.42 -23.90
N LEU A 507 8.93 -33.16 -23.04
CA LEU A 507 8.41 -33.58 -21.74
C LEU A 507 8.18 -32.40 -20.80
N LEU A 508 9.07 -31.40 -20.77
CA LEU A 508 8.90 -30.20 -19.95
C LEU A 508 7.71 -29.35 -20.40
N ILE A 509 7.41 -29.30 -21.71
CA ILE A 509 6.21 -28.65 -22.24
C ILE A 509 4.96 -29.46 -21.89
N LEU A 510 4.99 -30.78 -22.05
CA LEU A 510 3.87 -31.67 -21.74
C LEU A 510 3.44 -31.54 -20.26
N HIS A 511 4.43 -31.40 -19.36
CA HIS A 511 4.21 -31.25 -17.92
C HIS A 511 4.19 -29.78 -17.45
N GLU A 512 3.97 -28.79 -18.32
CA GLU A 512 3.91 -27.36 -17.93
C GLU A 512 2.90 -27.11 -16.80
N GLU A 513 1.74 -27.77 -16.87
CA GLU A 513 0.67 -27.67 -15.87
C GLU A 513 1.09 -28.22 -14.50
N ASP A 514 1.77 -29.35 -14.47
CA ASP A 514 2.27 -29.96 -13.23
C ASP A 514 3.37 -29.09 -12.62
N ILE A 515 4.27 -28.54 -13.44
CA ILE A 515 5.31 -27.59 -13.03
C ILE A 515 4.67 -26.32 -12.47
N ARG A 516 3.60 -25.81 -13.09
CA ARG A 516 2.86 -24.64 -12.58
C ARG A 516 2.26 -24.91 -11.21
N GLU A 517 1.58 -26.05 -11.05
CA GLU A 517 0.99 -26.44 -9.77
C GLU A 517 2.07 -26.57 -8.67
N CYS A 518 3.26 -27.08 -9.01
CA CYS A 518 4.39 -27.13 -8.09
C CYS A 518 4.82 -25.72 -7.64
N VAL A 519 4.96 -24.78 -8.58
CA VAL A 519 5.34 -23.40 -8.28
C VAL A 519 4.28 -22.69 -7.44
N GLU A 520 3.00 -22.85 -7.76
CA GLU A 520 1.89 -22.29 -6.99
C GLU A 520 1.87 -22.82 -5.55
N ARG A 521 2.17 -24.11 -5.33
CA ARG A 521 2.31 -24.69 -4.00
C ARG A 521 3.48 -24.12 -3.21
N ILE A 522 4.63 -23.91 -3.85
CA ILE A 522 5.79 -23.25 -3.23
C ILE A 522 5.40 -21.82 -2.79
N GLU A 523 4.73 -21.06 -3.66
CA GLU A 523 4.26 -19.71 -3.35
C GLU A 523 3.27 -19.70 -2.17
N TRP A 524 2.35 -20.66 -2.16
CA TRP A 524 1.40 -20.84 -1.08
C TRP A 524 2.08 -21.17 0.26
N ASP A 525 3.07 -22.07 0.26
CA ASP A 525 3.81 -22.44 1.48
C ASP A 525 4.56 -21.23 2.07
N TRP A 526 5.23 -20.44 1.23
CA TRP A 526 5.92 -19.21 1.67
C TRP A 526 4.95 -18.17 2.22
N LYS A 527 3.74 -18.06 1.65
CA LYS A 527 2.71 -17.12 2.11
C LYS A 527 2.14 -17.52 3.48
N ASN A 528 2.02 -18.82 3.75
CA ASN A 528 1.38 -19.33 4.97
C ASN A 528 2.34 -19.63 6.11
N ILE A 529 3.65 -19.47 5.92
CA ILE A 529 4.61 -19.65 7.01
C ILE A 529 4.70 -18.38 7.86
N THR A 530 4.19 -18.46 9.08
CA THR A 530 4.12 -17.33 10.02
C THR A 530 5.23 -17.38 11.06
N TYR A 531 5.72 -18.58 11.42
CA TYR A 531 6.71 -18.73 12.48
C TYR A 531 8.15 -18.46 12.00
N PRO A 532 8.91 -17.60 12.70
CA PRO A 532 10.22 -17.14 12.23
C PRO A 532 11.27 -18.26 12.09
N LYS A 533 11.33 -19.23 13.02
CA LYS A 533 12.29 -20.35 12.88
C LYS A 533 11.94 -21.27 11.71
N ASP A 534 10.66 -21.48 11.43
CA ASP A 534 10.23 -22.34 10.31
C ASP A 534 10.58 -21.66 8.98
N ARG A 535 10.44 -20.34 8.94
CA ARG A 535 10.89 -19.52 7.82
C ARG A 535 12.41 -19.57 7.64
N GLU A 536 13.19 -19.50 8.73
CA GLU A 536 14.65 -19.62 8.69
C GLU A 536 15.10 -20.99 8.14
N LEU A 537 14.45 -22.07 8.56
CA LEU A 537 14.67 -23.41 8.01
C LEU A 537 14.36 -23.45 6.51
N MET A 538 13.23 -22.89 6.06
CA MET A 538 12.91 -22.80 4.64
C MET A 538 13.93 -21.97 3.87
N MET A 539 14.39 -20.84 4.40
CA MET A 539 15.41 -19.97 3.77
C MET A 539 16.75 -20.70 3.61
N THR A 540 17.12 -21.51 4.60
CA THR A 540 18.36 -22.31 4.58
C THR A 540 18.29 -23.38 3.49
N ASN A 541 17.18 -24.10 3.39
CA ASN A 541 16.96 -25.08 2.31
C ASN A 541 16.87 -24.39 0.94
N ALA A 542 16.16 -23.26 0.80
CA ALA A 542 16.11 -22.51 -0.46
C ALA A 542 17.51 -22.04 -0.92
N ASN A 543 18.36 -21.58 0.00
CA ASN A 543 19.75 -21.24 -0.30
C ASN A 543 20.56 -22.46 -0.77
N PHE A 544 20.36 -23.62 -0.14
CA PHE A 544 20.99 -24.86 -0.55
C PHE A 544 20.56 -25.26 -1.97
N GLY A 545 19.25 -25.22 -2.26
CA GLY A 545 18.71 -25.46 -3.61
C GLY A 545 19.29 -24.51 -4.65
N ARG A 546 19.41 -23.21 -4.33
CA ARG A 546 20.07 -22.23 -5.20
C ARG A 546 21.53 -22.58 -5.50
N LYS A 547 22.29 -23.03 -4.51
CA LYS A 547 23.69 -23.47 -4.72
C LYS A 547 23.76 -24.68 -5.65
N LEU A 548 22.85 -25.64 -5.51
CA LEU A 548 22.75 -26.79 -6.42
C LEU A 548 22.44 -26.34 -7.86
N VAL A 549 21.48 -25.43 -8.05
CA VAL A 549 21.15 -24.89 -9.39
C VAL A 549 22.35 -24.20 -10.03
N ILE A 550 23.11 -23.40 -9.26
CA ILE A 550 24.34 -22.74 -9.74
C ILE A 550 25.38 -23.79 -10.16
N ALA A 551 25.59 -24.83 -9.35
CA ALA A 551 26.52 -25.90 -9.69
C ALA A 551 26.10 -26.66 -10.96
N CYS A 552 24.81 -27.02 -11.10
CA CYS A 552 24.27 -27.67 -12.30
C CYS A 552 24.50 -26.82 -13.56
N THR A 553 24.20 -25.53 -13.46
CA THR A 553 24.38 -24.59 -14.58
C THR A 553 25.86 -24.48 -14.96
N PHE A 554 26.75 -24.36 -13.96
CA PHE A 554 28.20 -24.27 -14.18
C PHE A 554 28.75 -25.49 -14.92
N PHE A 555 28.44 -26.71 -14.44
CA PHE A 555 28.92 -27.94 -15.08
C PHE A 555 28.30 -28.15 -16.47
N MET A 556 27.03 -27.80 -16.69
CA MET A 556 26.42 -27.95 -18.02
C MET A 556 27.01 -26.98 -19.04
N TYR A 557 27.25 -25.71 -18.67
CA TYR A 557 27.82 -24.71 -19.58
C TYR A 557 29.34 -24.82 -19.73
N SER A 558 30.07 -25.46 -18.81
CA SER A 558 31.48 -25.78 -19.05
C SER A 558 31.65 -26.73 -20.24
N GLY A 559 30.79 -27.77 -20.34
CA GLY A 559 30.74 -28.64 -21.51
C GLY A 559 30.46 -27.88 -22.81
N PHE A 560 29.50 -26.94 -22.79
CA PHE A 560 29.20 -26.07 -23.93
C PHE A 560 30.41 -25.25 -24.38
N ILE A 561 31.10 -24.58 -23.45
CA ILE A 561 32.25 -23.73 -23.76
C ILE A 561 33.37 -24.55 -24.41
N PHE A 562 33.71 -25.72 -23.85
CA PHE A 562 34.78 -26.52 -24.42
C PHE A 562 34.40 -27.09 -25.80
N PHE A 563 33.18 -27.58 -25.96
CA PHE A 563 32.75 -28.22 -27.20
C PHE A 563 32.49 -27.23 -28.35
N TYR A 564 31.85 -26.08 -28.08
CA TYR A 564 31.47 -25.12 -29.13
C TYR A 564 32.45 -23.94 -29.31
N ILE A 565 33.37 -23.72 -28.37
CA ILE A 565 34.36 -22.63 -28.45
C ILE A 565 35.78 -23.19 -28.51
N ALA A 566 36.19 -23.99 -27.53
CA ALA A 566 37.59 -24.41 -27.43
C ALA A 566 38.02 -25.32 -28.60
N VAL A 567 37.18 -26.30 -28.99
CA VAL A 567 37.47 -27.19 -30.13
C VAL A 567 37.59 -26.40 -31.45
N PRO A 568 36.60 -25.61 -31.90
CA PRO A 568 36.73 -24.84 -33.15
C PRO A 568 37.86 -23.82 -33.17
N MET A 569 38.24 -23.25 -32.03
CA MET A 569 39.39 -22.34 -31.93
C MET A 569 40.74 -23.04 -32.02
N SER A 570 40.80 -24.32 -31.66
CA SER A 570 42.04 -25.10 -31.65
C SER A 570 42.38 -25.74 -32.99
N VAL A 571 41.40 -25.87 -33.89
CA VAL A 571 41.60 -26.41 -35.23
C VAL A 571 41.86 -25.27 -36.20
N GLU A 572 42.99 -25.33 -36.92
CA GLU A 572 43.30 -24.35 -37.97
C GLU A 572 42.24 -24.40 -39.09
N ARG A 573 41.99 -23.25 -39.73
CA ARG A 573 41.02 -23.19 -40.84
C ARG A 573 41.50 -24.09 -41.98
N ILE A 574 40.62 -24.98 -42.45
CA ILE A 574 40.97 -25.96 -43.48
C ILE A 574 40.86 -25.29 -44.86
N PRO A 575 41.90 -25.37 -45.73
CA PRO A 575 41.83 -24.87 -47.10
C PRO A 575 40.92 -25.76 -47.96
N ILE A 576 40.10 -25.15 -48.81
CA ILE A 576 39.25 -25.88 -49.76
C ILE A 576 40.10 -26.27 -50.98
N GLU A 577 40.20 -27.57 -51.27
CA GLU A 577 40.93 -28.08 -52.43
C GLU A 577 40.53 -27.36 -53.72
N GLY A 578 41.50 -26.71 -54.38
CA GLY A 578 41.29 -25.97 -55.64
C GLY A 578 40.90 -24.49 -55.49
N THR A 579 40.86 -23.90 -54.29
CA THR A 579 40.58 -22.47 -54.09
C THR A 579 41.44 -21.84 -52.99
N ASN A 580 41.53 -20.49 -52.95
CA ASN A 580 42.22 -19.74 -51.88
C ASN A 580 41.35 -19.55 -50.60
N ALA A 581 40.17 -20.17 -50.54
CA ALA A 581 39.24 -20.01 -49.43
C ALA A 581 39.51 -21.03 -48.32
N THR A 582 39.35 -20.60 -47.07
CA THR A 582 39.49 -21.45 -45.87
C THR A 582 38.18 -21.46 -45.08
N PHE A 583 37.87 -22.58 -44.43
CA PHE A 583 36.62 -22.74 -43.67
C PHE A 583 36.89 -23.20 -42.23
N ILE A 584 36.07 -22.74 -41.29
CA ILE A 584 36.06 -23.19 -39.90
C ILE A 584 35.41 -24.57 -39.85
N PRO A 585 36.08 -25.60 -39.30
CA PRO A 585 35.48 -26.91 -39.12
C PRO A 585 34.32 -26.85 -38.12
N MET A 586 33.18 -27.39 -38.53
CA MET A 586 31.95 -27.36 -37.74
C MET A 586 31.95 -28.46 -36.69
N VAL A 587 31.41 -28.15 -35.52
CA VAL A 587 31.23 -29.10 -34.41
C VAL A 587 30.18 -30.15 -34.76
N PHE A 588 29.12 -29.76 -35.47
CA PHE A 588 28.19 -30.67 -36.13
C PHE A 588 28.41 -30.60 -37.65
N PRO A 589 28.90 -31.67 -38.29
CA PRO A 589 29.05 -31.68 -39.74
C PRO A 589 27.68 -31.63 -40.41
N PHE A 590 27.60 -30.84 -41.48
CA PHE A 590 26.38 -30.58 -42.23
C PHE A 590 26.47 -31.29 -43.58
N SER A 591 25.47 -32.11 -43.94
CA SER A 591 25.51 -32.86 -45.20
C SER A 591 25.52 -31.92 -46.41
N ARG A 592 26.44 -32.19 -47.34
CA ARG A 592 26.57 -31.53 -48.65
C ARG A 592 25.32 -31.69 -49.50
N PHE A 593 24.52 -32.72 -49.23
CA PHE A 593 23.23 -32.94 -49.89
C PHE A 593 22.24 -31.80 -49.63
N ILE A 594 22.31 -31.16 -48.46
CA ILE A 594 21.42 -30.04 -48.12
C ILE A 594 22.05 -28.72 -48.57
N ILE A 595 23.21 -28.38 -48.01
CA ILE A 595 23.92 -27.11 -48.26
C ILE A 595 25.43 -27.37 -48.14
N ASP A 596 26.23 -26.89 -49.11
CA ASP A 596 27.70 -26.91 -48.99
C ASP A 596 28.17 -25.76 -48.10
N THR A 597 28.59 -26.11 -46.88
CA THR A 597 28.95 -25.16 -45.84
C THR A 597 30.41 -24.73 -45.85
N ARG A 598 31.20 -25.16 -46.83
CA ARG A 598 32.63 -24.78 -46.93
C ARG A 598 32.82 -23.34 -47.38
N TYR A 599 31.86 -22.78 -48.13
CA TYR A 599 31.96 -21.43 -48.67
C TYR A 599 31.46 -20.35 -47.69
N SER A 600 32.16 -19.21 -47.63
CA SER A 600 31.70 -18.01 -46.92
C SER A 600 30.66 -17.26 -47.78
N PRO A 601 29.53 -16.76 -47.24
CA PRO A 601 29.18 -16.59 -45.81
C PRO A 601 28.42 -17.75 -45.16
N THR A 602 28.09 -18.80 -45.92
CA THR A 602 27.26 -19.93 -45.44
C THR A 602 27.86 -20.63 -44.21
N ASN A 603 29.18 -20.82 -44.18
CA ASN A 603 29.86 -21.41 -43.03
C ASN A 603 29.57 -20.66 -41.72
N GLU A 604 29.77 -19.34 -41.73
CA GLU A 604 29.65 -18.48 -40.55
C GLU A 604 28.20 -18.43 -40.04
N ILE A 605 27.23 -18.41 -40.96
CA ILE A 605 25.80 -18.42 -40.63
C ILE A 605 25.41 -19.74 -39.97
N VAL A 606 25.77 -20.88 -40.57
CA VAL A 606 25.43 -22.21 -40.02
C VAL A 606 26.13 -22.41 -38.68
N PHE A 607 27.42 -22.06 -38.55
CA PHE A 607 28.14 -22.12 -37.28
C PHE A 607 27.45 -21.28 -36.19
N SER A 608 27.00 -20.07 -36.52
CA SER A 608 26.27 -19.21 -35.57
C SER A 608 24.93 -19.82 -35.12
N ILE A 609 24.20 -20.46 -36.05
CA ILE A 609 22.96 -21.18 -35.72
C ILE A 609 23.27 -22.40 -34.85
N GLN A 610 24.33 -23.16 -35.15
CA GLN A 610 24.74 -24.32 -34.36
C GLN A 610 25.17 -23.92 -32.94
N PHE A 611 25.91 -22.82 -32.80
CA PHE A 611 26.31 -22.27 -31.51
C PHE A 611 25.08 -21.88 -30.67
N LEU A 612 24.11 -21.19 -31.28
CA LEU A 612 22.86 -20.82 -30.62
C LEU A 612 22.08 -22.07 -30.21
N ALA A 613 21.87 -23.03 -31.12
CA ALA A 613 21.15 -24.27 -30.83
C ALA A 613 21.86 -25.09 -29.73
N GLY A 614 23.19 -25.14 -29.73
CA GLY A 614 24.01 -25.72 -28.67
C GLY A 614 23.75 -25.08 -27.30
N ALA A 615 23.83 -23.75 -27.21
CA ALA A 615 23.60 -23.02 -25.96
C ALA A 615 22.21 -23.32 -25.37
N LEU A 616 21.22 -23.51 -26.24
CA LEU A 616 19.84 -23.82 -25.87
C LEU A 616 19.68 -25.27 -25.39
N MET A 617 20.31 -26.26 -26.04
CA MET A 617 20.30 -27.67 -25.59
C MET A 617 20.91 -27.84 -24.20
N HIS A 618 22.04 -27.18 -23.92
CA HIS A 618 22.63 -27.17 -22.58
C HIS A 618 21.72 -26.42 -21.57
N GLY A 619 21.02 -25.38 -22.02
CA GLY A 619 19.99 -24.69 -21.25
C GLY A 619 18.84 -25.61 -20.84
N ILE A 620 18.29 -26.41 -21.75
CA ILE A 620 17.19 -27.36 -21.48
C ILE A 620 17.59 -28.36 -20.40
N THR A 621 18.78 -28.92 -20.52
CA THR A 621 19.29 -29.91 -19.55
C THR A 621 19.53 -29.26 -18.18
N SER A 622 20.09 -28.04 -18.15
CA SER A 622 20.21 -27.25 -16.91
C SER A 622 18.85 -26.93 -16.29
N ALA A 623 17.84 -26.61 -17.11
CA ALA A 623 16.49 -26.32 -16.66
C ALA A 623 15.85 -27.52 -15.95
N ALA A 624 15.95 -28.72 -16.55
CA ALA A 624 15.45 -29.96 -15.97
C ALA A 624 16.08 -30.26 -14.59
N CYS A 625 17.42 -30.20 -14.50
CA CYS A 625 18.15 -30.37 -13.24
C CYS A 625 17.73 -29.34 -12.19
N SER A 626 17.53 -28.10 -12.63
CA SER A 626 17.19 -26.99 -11.73
C SER A 626 15.79 -27.14 -11.12
N LEU A 627 14.82 -27.64 -11.89
CA LEU A 627 13.48 -27.94 -11.38
C LEU A 627 13.52 -29.09 -10.37
N ALA A 628 14.23 -30.17 -10.69
CA ALA A 628 14.42 -31.30 -9.79
C ALA A 628 15.02 -30.85 -8.44
N ALA A 629 16.08 -30.03 -8.49
CA ALA A 629 16.74 -29.52 -7.30
C ALA A 629 15.82 -28.65 -6.44
N ILE A 630 15.13 -27.67 -7.03
CA ILE A 630 14.29 -26.74 -6.25
C ILE A 630 13.09 -27.46 -5.64
N PHE A 631 12.39 -28.28 -6.43
CA PHE A 631 11.19 -28.95 -5.95
C PHE A 631 11.49 -29.92 -4.81
N ALA A 632 12.53 -30.74 -4.98
CA ALA A 632 12.91 -31.68 -3.96
C ALA A 632 13.48 -31.01 -2.70
N VAL A 633 14.32 -29.98 -2.85
CA VAL A 633 14.86 -29.24 -1.69
C VAL A 633 13.75 -28.48 -0.95
N HIS A 634 12.76 -27.95 -1.65
CA HIS A 634 11.57 -27.36 -1.00
C HIS A 634 10.78 -28.41 -0.23
N ALA A 635 10.54 -29.60 -0.81
CA ALA A 635 9.90 -30.71 -0.11
C ALA A 635 10.68 -31.12 1.15
N CYS A 636 12.01 -31.23 1.05
CA CYS A 636 12.92 -31.50 2.18
C CYS A 636 12.85 -30.40 3.26
N GLY A 637 12.71 -29.14 2.86
CA GLY A 637 12.51 -28.02 3.77
C GLY A 637 11.17 -28.13 4.52
N GLN A 638 10.10 -28.47 3.82
CA GLN A 638 8.78 -28.70 4.42
C GLN A 638 8.79 -29.89 5.40
N MET A 639 9.50 -30.97 5.07
CA MET A 639 9.69 -32.10 6.00
C MET A 639 10.47 -31.70 7.26
N GLN A 640 11.46 -30.81 7.15
CA GLN A 640 12.18 -30.29 8.33
C GLN A 640 11.29 -29.41 9.22
N VAL A 641 10.43 -28.59 8.62
CA VAL A 641 9.40 -27.84 9.35
C VAL A 641 8.44 -28.81 10.04
N LEU A 642 7.98 -29.86 9.35
CA LEU A 642 7.13 -30.91 9.92
C LEU A 642 7.80 -31.64 11.10
N MET A 643 9.07 -32.01 11.00
CA MET A 643 9.84 -32.61 12.10
C MET A 643 9.94 -31.66 13.31
N THR A 644 10.10 -30.36 13.07
CA THR A 644 10.04 -29.35 14.13
C THR A 644 8.67 -29.32 14.78
N TRP A 645 7.60 -29.47 14.00
CA TRP A 645 6.25 -29.51 14.53
C TRP A 645 5.97 -30.77 15.35
N LEU A 646 6.50 -31.93 14.92
CA LEU A 646 6.43 -33.19 15.65
C LEU A 646 7.13 -33.10 17.01
N ASN A 647 8.32 -32.48 17.09
CA ASN A 647 9.04 -32.24 18.34
C ASN A 647 8.20 -31.49 19.39
N HIS A 648 7.37 -30.54 18.95
CA HIS A 648 6.52 -29.74 19.82
C HIS A 648 5.07 -30.27 19.90
N LEU A 649 4.80 -31.51 19.46
CA LEU A 649 3.46 -32.06 19.45
C LEU A 649 2.83 -32.18 20.84
N ILE A 650 3.62 -32.49 21.87
CA ILE A 650 3.13 -32.76 23.23
C ILE A 650 3.12 -31.49 24.07
N ASP A 651 4.27 -30.83 24.22
CA ASP A 651 4.39 -29.65 25.09
C ASP A 651 3.92 -28.35 24.43
N GLY A 652 3.74 -28.36 23.11
CA GLY A 652 3.21 -27.23 22.35
C GLY A 652 4.26 -26.18 22.02
N ARG A 653 3.84 -25.22 21.21
CA ARG A 653 4.64 -24.08 20.73
C ARG A 653 3.71 -22.88 20.62
N LEU A 654 4.25 -21.67 20.78
CA LEU A 654 3.48 -20.42 20.81
C LEU A 654 2.56 -20.18 19.59
N ASP A 655 2.88 -20.76 18.42
CA ASP A 655 2.14 -20.65 17.15
C ASP A 655 1.24 -21.87 16.84
N MET A 656 1.14 -22.81 17.77
CA MET A 656 0.30 -23.99 17.67
C MET A 656 -0.92 -23.87 18.56
N HIS A 657 -1.96 -24.63 18.21
CA HIS A 657 -3.14 -24.74 19.04
C HIS A 657 -2.81 -25.35 20.40
N ASP A 658 -3.43 -24.83 21.47
CA ASP A 658 -3.27 -25.36 22.83
C ASP A 658 -3.74 -26.84 22.90
N CYS A 659 -4.79 -27.17 22.13
CA CYS A 659 -5.33 -28.52 22.04
C CYS A 659 -4.43 -29.46 21.23
N VAL A 660 -4.03 -30.58 21.83
CA VAL A 660 -3.23 -31.65 21.18
C VAL A 660 -3.93 -32.21 19.93
N ASP A 661 -5.26 -32.31 19.92
CA ASP A 661 -6.00 -32.86 18.77
C ASP A 661 -5.90 -31.95 17.54
N GLN A 662 -5.98 -30.63 17.76
CA GLN A 662 -5.78 -29.65 16.70
C GLN A 662 -4.33 -29.62 16.21
N ARG A 663 -3.35 -29.85 17.09
CA ARG A 663 -1.93 -30.01 16.71
C ARG A 663 -1.71 -31.25 15.84
N ILE A 664 -2.23 -32.40 16.25
CA ILE A 664 -2.17 -33.64 15.45
C ILE A 664 -2.83 -33.42 14.08
N ALA A 665 -4.01 -32.80 14.03
CA ALA A 665 -4.70 -32.52 12.77
C ALA A 665 -3.85 -31.61 11.85
N LYS A 666 -3.22 -30.57 12.40
CA LYS A 666 -2.33 -29.66 11.65
C LYS A 666 -1.10 -30.41 11.11
N ILE A 667 -0.45 -31.24 11.92
CA ILE A 667 0.71 -32.05 11.53
C ILE A 667 0.33 -33.05 10.43
N VAL A 668 -0.74 -33.83 10.62
CA VAL A 668 -1.20 -34.81 9.63
C VAL A 668 -1.60 -34.10 8.33
N SER A 669 -2.32 -32.97 8.41
CA SER A 669 -2.66 -32.18 7.23
C SER A 669 -1.42 -31.71 6.48
N GLN A 670 -0.37 -31.28 7.18
CA GLN A 670 0.87 -30.84 6.55
C GLN A 670 1.64 -32.00 5.94
N HIS A 671 1.72 -33.14 6.65
CA HIS A 671 2.35 -34.35 6.11
C HIS A 671 1.66 -34.82 4.82
N VAL A 672 0.32 -34.85 4.79
CA VAL A 672 -0.45 -35.18 3.59
C VAL A 672 -0.19 -34.19 2.46
N ARG A 673 -0.06 -32.89 2.74
CA ARG A 673 0.29 -31.89 1.71
C ARG A 673 1.68 -32.13 1.13
N ILE A 674 2.67 -32.46 1.96
CA ILE A 674 4.02 -32.80 1.53
C ILE A 674 4.00 -34.05 0.64
N LEU A 675 3.28 -35.11 1.03
CA LEU A 675 3.15 -36.33 0.22
C LEU A 675 2.45 -36.06 -1.11
N LYS A 676 1.40 -35.22 -1.12
CA LYS A 676 0.76 -34.75 -2.36
C LYS A 676 1.72 -33.93 -3.22
N PHE A 677 2.62 -33.15 -2.62
CA PHE A 677 3.62 -32.38 -3.36
C PHE A 677 4.67 -33.30 -3.97
N LEU A 678 5.19 -34.28 -3.24
CA LEU A 678 6.07 -35.31 -3.78
C LEU A 678 5.44 -36.09 -4.95
N SER A 679 4.14 -36.43 -4.85
CA SER A 679 3.45 -37.09 -5.97
C SER A 679 3.34 -36.23 -7.23
N LEU A 680 3.30 -34.91 -7.05
CA LEU A 680 3.25 -33.94 -8.15
C LEU A 680 4.64 -33.77 -8.79
N ILE A 681 5.69 -33.72 -7.96
CA ILE A 681 7.09 -33.72 -8.42
C ILE A 681 7.38 -34.97 -9.25
N GLU A 682 6.97 -36.14 -8.75
CA GLU A 682 7.16 -37.40 -9.45
C GLU A 682 6.47 -37.38 -10.82
N ARG A 683 5.21 -36.94 -10.88
CA ARG A 683 4.47 -36.84 -12.15
C ARG A 683 5.15 -35.89 -13.14
N ALA A 684 5.68 -34.77 -12.66
CA ALA A 684 6.34 -33.76 -13.50
C ALA A 684 7.71 -34.19 -14.03
N LEU A 685 8.46 -35.01 -13.27
CA LEU A 685 9.88 -35.26 -13.53
C LEU A 685 10.23 -36.70 -13.88
N GLN A 686 9.40 -37.70 -13.56
CA GLN A 686 9.74 -39.12 -13.75
C GLN A 686 10.20 -39.47 -15.18
N GLN A 687 9.54 -38.90 -16.20
CA GLN A 687 9.86 -39.15 -17.61
C GLN A 687 11.14 -38.40 -18.03
N VAL A 688 11.32 -37.17 -17.53
CA VAL A 688 12.53 -36.37 -17.77
C VAL A 688 13.75 -37.05 -17.15
N SER A 689 13.63 -37.55 -15.92
CA SER A 689 14.66 -38.32 -15.22
C SER A 689 14.99 -39.64 -15.91
N TYR A 690 14.02 -40.29 -16.55
CA TYR A 690 14.27 -41.50 -17.35
C TYR A 690 15.13 -41.21 -18.59
N VAL A 691 14.81 -40.14 -19.32
CA VAL A 691 15.61 -39.71 -20.48
C VAL A 691 17.03 -39.36 -20.04
N GLU A 692 17.20 -38.67 -18.91
CA GLU A 692 18.51 -38.37 -18.33
C GLU A 692 19.28 -39.65 -17.98
N PHE A 693 18.63 -40.59 -17.28
CA PHE A 693 19.25 -41.83 -16.84
C PHE A 693 19.80 -42.67 -18.00
N LEU A 694 18.98 -42.95 -19.01
CA LEU A 694 19.39 -43.76 -20.16
C LEU A 694 20.44 -43.04 -21.00
N GLY A 695 20.19 -41.77 -21.30
CA GLY A 695 21.04 -41.00 -22.17
C GLY A 695 22.42 -40.73 -21.57
N CYS A 696 22.52 -40.37 -20.28
CA CYS A 696 23.81 -40.24 -19.61
C CYS A 696 24.59 -41.56 -19.56
N THR A 697 23.93 -42.70 -19.39
CA THR A 697 24.61 -44.01 -19.40
C THR A 697 25.28 -44.29 -20.75
N LEU A 698 24.59 -43.96 -21.85
CA LEU A 698 25.12 -44.08 -23.21
C LEU A 698 26.25 -43.07 -23.47
N ASP A 699 26.03 -41.80 -23.14
CA ASP A 699 26.97 -40.72 -23.43
C ASP A 699 28.26 -40.83 -22.59
N ILE A 700 28.17 -41.25 -21.32
CA ILE A 700 29.36 -41.50 -20.45
C ILE A 700 30.23 -42.61 -21.06
N CYS A 701 29.60 -43.69 -21.53
CA CYS A 701 30.30 -44.78 -22.19
C CYS A 701 31.03 -44.30 -23.45
N LEU A 702 30.35 -43.55 -24.32
CA LEU A 702 30.91 -43.03 -25.57
C LEU A 702 32.05 -42.03 -25.31
N LEU A 703 31.89 -41.10 -24.37
CA LEU A 703 32.93 -40.14 -24.00
C LEU A 703 34.17 -40.83 -23.43
N GLY A 704 33.99 -41.86 -22.59
CA GLY A 704 35.10 -42.68 -22.09
C GLY A 704 35.88 -43.34 -23.23
N TYR A 705 35.20 -43.79 -24.28
CA TYR A 705 35.83 -44.38 -25.46
C TYR A 705 36.63 -43.32 -26.25
N TYR A 706 36.07 -42.13 -26.46
CA TYR A 706 36.77 -41.04 -27.17
C TYR A 706 38.02 -40.57 -26.45
N ILE A 707 37.99 -40.50 -25.11
CA ILE A 707 39.18 -40.14 -24.32
C ILE A 707 40.31 -41.15 -24.56
N ILE A 708 40.01 -42.45 -24.56
CA ILE A 708 41.03 -43.50 -24.77
C ILE A 708 41.61 -43.42 -26.18
N MET A 709 40.76 -43.19 -27.19
CA MET A 709 41.20 -43.15 -28.59
C MET A 709 42.05 -41.91 -28.88
N GLU A 710 41.65 -40.73 -28.41
CA GLU A 710 42.37 -39.46 -28.65
C GLU A 710 43.58 -39.26 -27.72
N TRP A 711 43.71 -40.06 -26.65
CA TRP A 711 44.90 -40.02 -25.79
C TRP A 711 46.18 -40.37 -26.55
N ASN A 712 46.07 -41.26 -27.54
CA ASN A 712 47.22 -41.72 -28.34
C ASN A 712 47.56 -40.79 -29.52
N SER A 713 46.66 -39.87 -29.90
CA SER A 713 46.78 -39.00 -31.08
C SER A 713 47.41 -37.62 -30.79
N ASN A 714 47.77 -37.32 -29.53
CA ASN A 714 48.32 -36.02 -29.07
C ASN A 714 47.40 -34.79 -29.27
N HIS A 715 46.11 -34.97 -29.53
CA HIS A 715 45.13 -33.87 -29.59
C HIS A 715 44.66 -33.44 -28.19
N LEU A 716 45.50 -32.66 -27.49
CA LEU A 716 45.24 -32.22 -26.10
C LEU A 716 43.89 -31.50 -25.93
N THR A 717 43.45 -30.69 -26.89
CA THR A 717 42.17 -29.96 -26.80
C THR A 717 40.95 -30.88 -26.83
N ASP A 718 40.98 -31.91 -27.66
CA ASP A 718 39.89 -32.89 -27.79
C ASP A 718 39.78 -33.73 -26.52
N VAL A 719 40.91 -34.25 -26.01
CA VAL A 719 40.96 -35.01 -24.75
C VAL A 719 40.43 -34.16 -23.58
N MET A 720 40.84 -32.88 -23.49
CA MET A 720 40.34 -31.97 -22.45
C MET A 720 38.84 -31.72 -22.59
N THR A 721 38.34 -31.54 -23.82
CA THR A 721 36.92 -31.33 -24.07
C THR A 721 36.07 -32.53 -23.69
N TYR A 722 36.46 -33.75 -24.10
CA TYR A 722 35.73 -34.97 -23.71
C TYR A 722 35.80 -35.22 -22.20
N SER A 723 36.92 -34.90 -21.55
CA SER A 723 37.05 -34.99 -20.09
C SER A 723 36.09 -34.03 -19.37
N VAL A 724 35.96 -32.79 -19.85
CA VAL A 724 35.01 -31.81 -19.28
C VAL A 724 33.55 -32.24 -19.51
N LEU A 725 33.22 -32.76 -20.71
CA LEU A 725 31.90 -33.29 -21.01
C LEU A 725 31.56 -34.52 -20.15
N LEU A 726 32.52 -35.40 -19.92
CA LEU A 726 32.36 -36.58 -19.05
C LEU A 726 32.04 -36.16 -17.61
N VAL A 727 32.79 -35.19 -17.07
CA VAL A 727 32.53 -34.62 -15.73
C VAL A 727 31.15 -33.97 -15.67
N SER A 728 30.77 -33.22 -16.72
CA SER A 728 29.47 -32.54 -16.83
C SER A 728 28.28 -33.51 -16.79
N LEU A 729 28.29 -34.54 -17.64
CA LEU A 729 27.21 -35.52 -17.72
C LEU A 729 27.16 -36.43 -16.48
N THR A 730 28.32 -36.77 -15.92
CA THR A 730 28.39 -37.52 -14.66
C THR A 730 27.80 -36.70 -13.50
N PHE A 731 28.10 -35.40 -13.44
CA PHE A 731 27.53 -34.51 -12.42
C PHE A 731 26.01 -34.38 -12.55
N ASN A 732 25.50 -34.31 -13.78
CA ASN A 732 24.08 -34.21 -14.05
C ASN A 732 23.30 -35.43 -13.50
N ILE A 733 23.69 -36.65 -13.88
CA ILE A 733 23.03 -37.86 -13.35
C ILE A 733 23.24 -38.01 -11.83
N PHE A 734 24.41 -37.61 -11.31
CA PHE A 734 24.66 -37.56 -9.87
C PHE A 734 23.65 -36.67 -9.15
N ILE A 735 23.31 -35.49 -9.68
CA ILE A 735 22.37 -34.57 -9.04
C ILE A 735 20.97 -35.18 -8.94
N PHE A 736 20.46 -35.82 -9.99
CA PHE A 736 19.16 -36.50 -9.93
C PHE A 736 19.14 -37.59 -8.86
N CYS A 737 20.17 -38.44 -8.82
CA CYS A 737 20.30 -39.49 -7.81
C CYS A 737 20.48 -38.95 -6.38
N TYR A 738 21.29 -37.90 -6.21
CA TYR A 738 21.52 -37.23 -4.93
C TYR A 738 20.24 -36.61 -4.39
N ILE A 739 19.46 -35.96 -5.25
CA ILE A 739 18.18 -35.37 -4.89
C ILE A 739 17.16 -36.45 -4.49
N GLY A 740 17.08 -37.55 -5.23
CA GLY A 740 16.24 -38.70 -4.89
C GLY A 740 16.58 -39.27 -3.51
N GLU A 741 17.88 -39.49 -3.26
CA GLU A 741 18.39 -39.94 -1.95
C GLU A 741 18.05 -38.95 -0.83
N LEU A 742 18.23 -37.65 -1.08
CA LEU A 742 17.97 -36.60 -0.10
C LEU A 742 16.49 -36.59 0.32
N VAL A 743 15.57 -36.74 -0.63
CA VAL A 743 14.12 -36.82 -0.34
C VAL A 743 13.78 -38.08 0.44
N ALA A 744 14.33 -39.23 0.04
CA ALA A 744 14.12 -40.50 0.72
C ALA A 744 14.63 -40.48 2.17
N ASP A 745 15.84 -39.96 2.40
CA ASP A 745 16.42 -39.80 3.75
C ASP A 745 15.58 -38.87 4.63
N LYS A 746 15.14 -37.72 4.10
CA LYS A 746 14.31 -36.79 4.86
C LYS A 746 12.95 -37.37 5.20
N SER A 747 12.36 -38.16 4.30
CA SER A 747 11.09 -38.82 4.55
C SER A 747 11.20 -39.88 5.66
N ARG A 748 12.24 -40.73 5.63
CA ARG A 748 12.53 -41.70 6.71
C ARG A 748 12.75 -41.00 8.06
N LYS A 749 13.47 -39.88 8.08
CA LYS A 749 13.68 -39.07 9.30
C LYS A 749 12.39 -38.52 9.90
N VAL A 750 11.34 -38.27 9.11
CA VAL A 750 10.02 -37.89 9.66
C VAL A 750 9.43 -39.04 10.50
N GLY A 751 9.56 -40.29 10.03
CA GLY A 751 9.16 -41.49 10.77
C GLY A 751 9.98 -41.68 12.06
N GLU A 752 11.31 -41.61 11.95
CA GLU A 752 12.23 -41.69 13.09
C GLU A 752 11.92 -40.61 14.13
N MET A 753 11.73 -39.35 13.71
CA MET A 753 11.34 -38.25 14.59
C MET A 753 10.00 -38.52 15.27
N THR A 754 9.01 -39.04 14.53
CA THR A 754 7.69 -39.37 15.11
C THR A 754 7.79 -40.45 16.18
N TYR A 755 8.74 -41.39 16.06
CA TYR A 755 8.99 -42.40 17.09
C TYR A 755 9.69 -41.81 18.32
N MET A 756 10.58 -40.83 18.13
CA MET A 756 11.37 -40.21 19.20
C MET A 756 10.60 -39.19 20.06
N ILE A 757 9.40 -38.77 19.65
CA ILE A 757 8.56 -37.93 20.52
C ILE A 757 8.10 -38.72 21.75
N GLU A 758 7.68 -38.05 22.82
CA GLU A 758 7.18 -38.70 24.04
C GLU A 758 5.76 -39.29 23.88
N TRP A 759 5.51 -40.03 22.79
CA TRP A 759 4.20 -40.55 22.37
C TRP A 759 3.50 -41.37 23.47
N TYR A 760 4.26 -41.92 24.43
CA TYR A 760 3.73 -42.61 25.60
C TYR A 760 2.83 -41.71 26.47
N ARG A 761 3.03 -40.38 26.45
CA ARG A 761 2.21 -39.37 27.15
C ARG A 761 0.87 -39.06 26.45
N LEU A 762 0.68 -39.46 25.20
CA LEU A 762 -0.60 -39.26 24.49
C LEU A 762 -1.67 -40.23 25.03
N TYR A 763 -2.92 -39.81 25.18
CA TYR A 763 -3.98 -40.67 25.70
C TYR A 763 -4.82 -41.31 24.59
N GLY A 764 -5.20 -42.59 24.78
CA GLY A 764 -6.18 -43.31 23.96
C GLY A 764 -5.80 -43.44 22.48
N LYS A 765 -6.78 -43.21 21.60
CA LYS A 765 -6.66 -43.41 20.14
C LYS A 765 -5.66 -42.45 19.45
N LYS A 766 -5.18 -41.41 20.15
CA LYS A 766 -4.26 -40.40 19.58
C LYS A 766 -2.90 -40.97 19.20
N LYS A 767 -2.42 -42.01 19.90
CA LYS A 767 -1.16 -42.72 19.59
C LYS A 767 -1.20 -43.38 18.21
N LEU A 768 -2.37 -43.78 17.72
CA LEU A 768 -2.54 -44.41 16.40
C LEU A 768 -2.19 -43.46 15.26
N CYS A 769 -2.33 -42.14 15.46
CA CYS A 769 -1.91 -41.15 14.46
C CYS A 769 -0.40 -41.17 14.24
N CYS A 770 0.40 -41.37 15.30
CA CYS A 770 1.85 -41.50 15.22
C CYS A 770 2.24 -42.76 14.42
N VAL A 771 1.54 -43.88 14.67
CA VAL A 771 1.74 -45.13 13.91
C VAL A 771 1.48 -44.91 12.42
N LEU A 772 0.41 -44.20 12.07
CA LEU A 772 0.09 -43.88 10.68
C LEU A 772 1.18 -42.99 10.04
N ILE A 773 1.68 -41.98 10.77
CA ILE A 773 2.76 -41.12 10.26
C ILE A 773 4.02 -41.95 10.01
N ILE A 774 4.41 -42.84 10.94
CA ILE A 774 5.58 -43.71 10.81
C ILE A 774 5.41 -44.62 9.59
N ALA A 775 4.28 -45.36 9.51
CA ALA A 775 3.99 -46.26 8.40
C ALA A 775 4.04 -45.54 7.04
N MET A 776 3.44 -44.35 6.95
CA MET A 776 3.43 -43.55 5.72
C MET A 776 4.79 -42.92 5.39
N SER A 777 5.65 -42.69 6.38
CA SER A 777 7.01 -42.17 6.19
C SER A 777 7.91 -43.26 5.60
N ASP A 778 7.79 -44.48 6.11
CA ASP A 778 8.54 -45.64 5.63
C ASP A 778 8.05 -46.11 4.25
N SER A 779 6.75 -45.99 3.96
CA SER A 779 6.16 -46.30 2.65
C SER A 779 6.10 -45.09 1.71
N SER A 780 6.78 -43.99 2.04
CA SER A 780 6.68 -42.75 1.28
C SER A 780 7.21 -42.91 -0.14
N ARG A 781 6.59 -42.18 -1.08
CA ARG A 781 6.97 -42.25 -2.49
C ARG A 781 8.38 -41.72 -2.69
N LYS A 782 9.24 -42.57 -3.21
CA LYS A 782 10.60 -42.22 -3.63
C LYS A 782 10.55 -41.70 -5.06
N LEU A 783 11.50 -40.83 -5.41
CA LEU A 783 11.58 -40.31 -6.77
C LEU A 783 12.13 -41.37 -7.71
N THR A 784 11.50 -41.58 -8.86
CA THR A 784 11.90 -42.62 -9.82
C THR A 784 12.17 -42.07 -11.21
N ALA A 785 13.02 -42.77 -11.96
CA ALA A 785 13.17 -42.65 -13.39
C ALA A 785 12.19 -43.62 -14.08
N GLY A 786 11.15 -43.07 -14.71
CA GLY A 786 10.22 -43.81 -15.57
C GLY A 786 9.38 -44.89 -14.87
N ASN A 787 9.15 -44.79 -13.55
CA ASN A 787 8.57 -45.86 -12.70
C ASN A 787 9.34 -47.18 -12.72
N MET A 788 10.56 -47.19 -13.26
CA MET A 788 11.37 -48.39 -13.40
C MET A 788 12.51 -48.43 -12.39
N VAL A 789 13.17 -47.29 -12.18
CA VAL A 789 14.40 -47.22 -11.41
C VAL A 789 14.30 -46.13 -10.34
N GLU A 790 14.52 -46.50 -9.08
CA GLU A 790 14.59 -45.54 -7.98
C GLU A 790 15.83 -44.65 -8.11
N LEU A 791 15.66 -43.32 -7.99
CA LEU A 791 16.78 -42.38 -8.00
C LEU A 791 17.47 -42.41 -6.62
N SER A 792 18.67 -42.99 -6.57
CA SER A 792 19.43 -43.17 -5.33
C SER A 792 20.93 -43.20 -5.60
N MET A 793 21.73 -43.09 -4.54
CA MET A 793 23.19 -43.17 -4.66
C MET A 793 23.68 -44.55 -5.13
N SER A 794 22.95 -45.64 -4.83
CA SER A 794 23.26 -46.96 -5.36
C SER A 794 23.03 -47.02 -6.87
N THR A 795 21.92 -46.46 -7.34
CA THR A 795 21.60 -46.41 -8.77
C THR A 795 22.64 -45.60 -9.56
N PHE A 796 23.14 -44.49 -9.00
CA PHE A 796 24.25 -43.76 -9.61
C PHE A 796 25.50 -44.64 -9.78
N SER A 797 25.85 -45.44 -8.76
CA SER A 797 26.97 -46.39 -8.86
C SER A 797 26.74 -47.41 -9.98
N ASP A 798 25.51 -47.88 -10.13
CA ASP A 798 25.17 -48.86 -11.16
C ASP A 798 25.20 -48.27 -12.57
N VAL A 799 24.82 -47.00 -12.75
CA VAL A 799 25.01 -46.26 -14.01
C VAL A 799 26.49 -46.19 -14.40
N VAL A 800 27.36 -45.81 -13.46
CA VAL A 800 28.81 -45.71 -13.72
C VAL A 800 29.39 -47.08 -14.06
N LYS A 801 29.06 -48.13 -13.30
CA LYS A 801 29.51 -49.51 -13.58
C LYS A 801 29.06 -49.98 -14.95
N THR A 802 27.80 -49.75 -15.28
CA THR A 802 27.20 -50.15 -16.57
C THR A 802 27.87 -49.41 -17.73
N SER A 803 28.13 -48.12 -17.58
CA SER A 803 28.84 -47.31 -18.57
C SER A 803 30.27 -47.81 -18.81
N VAL A 804 31.01 -48.18 -17.75
CA VAL A 804 32.35 -48.76 -17.85
C VAL A 804 32.32 -50.16 -18.48
N ALA A 805 31.30 -50.97 -18.18
CA ALA A 805 31.12 -52.28 -18.79
C ALA A 805 30.90 -52.16 -20.31
N PHE A 806 30.01 -51.26 -20.75
CA PHE A 806 29.79 -50.98 -22.16
C PHE A 806 31.05 -50.39 -22.84
N LEU A 807 31.81 -49.55 -22.13
CA LEU A 807 33.09 -49.03 -22.62
C LEU A 807 34.08 -50.16 -22.93
N ASN A 808 34.20 -51.15 -22.04
CA ASN A 808 35.07 -52.31 -22.25
C ASN A 808 34.61 -53.16 -23.43
N VAL A 809 33.30 -53.30 -23.63
CA VAL A 809 32.73 -53.99 -24.80
C VAL A 809 33.10 -53.25 -26.08
N LEU A 810 32.90 -51.92 -26.14
CA LEU A 810 33.28 -51.10 -27.29
C LEU A 810 34.77 -51.24 -27.61
N ARG A 811 35.64 -51.17 -26.59
CA ARG A 811 37.09 -51.35 -26.74
C ARG A 811 37.49 -52.73 -27.28
N THR A 812 36.69 -53.77 -27.02
CA THR A 812 36.99 -55.13 -27.49
C THR A 812 36.51 -55.35 -28.94
N LEU A 813 35.49 -54.60 -29.36
CA LEU A 813 34.87 -54.72 -30.68
C LEU A 813 35.52 -53.83 -31.77
N THR A 814 36.27 -52.80 -31.37
CA THR A 814 37.01 -51.87 -32.24
C THR A 814 38.50 -52.07 -32.09
#